data_AF-A0A7T4R1E0-F1
#
_entry.id   AF-A0A7T4R1E0-F1
#
_cell.length_a   1.000
_cell.length_b   1.000
_cell.length_c   1.000
_cell.angle_alpha   90.00
_cell.angle_beta   90.00
_cell.angle_gamma   90.00
#
_symmetry.space_group_name_H-M   'P 1'
#
loop_
_entity.id
_entity.type
_entity.pdbx_description
1 polymer ?
#
loop_
_entity_poly.entity_id
_entity_poly.type
_entity_poly.pdbx_seq_one_letter_code
_entity_poly.pdbx_strand_id
1 'polypeptide(L)'
;MKEHYRIAIIGAGPAGLSAAAEAALKERADATATSVKPGHILLEASPAHANTIQRYQKGKHVMDEPGYLDLRSPLQFAAGKRESVLETWAKGIDDIGINIRYNTEVTSISGEQGDFQLSCGDGSTISADFVVLAIGTQGNPRRLGVDGDNSDFVQYQLDDPEAFRDEDIVVVGAGDAAIENALALAQYNRVTIVNRKKEFSRAKPGNLDAVLAAINDRRIAFSCRYESEVKTLSLPRDGQRGSITLSTPHGDETLCCDRVIARLGSIPPRGFLDTCKIQLPNDKPDALPELDRQYQSNIPGLYVVGALAGYPLIKQDMNQGRDVIHFIHGEDVKPVDHPLLALKFALLPYSADVDDILTLYQQRIPMFARLNALAFRELIMESEIIYGVGDVSDYQALEREADTLRAQRIADIEAARERLQQQRRDAGQASQELPPLSPPVVTQLRRDGDALYRDGDYSNSFYTIVEGSVTLTSEDGPSTTLGPGQFFGELSLLSGRPRSGHASLDPDTVLIETPRRTMLKLMASNAEVSEGIEAVFVQRALQQCFAPEVSYSELREIAMSVKNSNYNRGDTIYREGEHDDRLFLIRSGTVALTRSSNGRQLAVGQYHSGQIVGQMALMGDRLRHESAVAAARTELIEIHQATFLALLQKSPSAVTRLQALTASQLRATHDLAAMPENASVISFLLDRGAGEATNVLVIDENLCIGCDNCEIACAETHGGLSRLNRKSGARFANINLPIACRHCEQPHCMKECPPNAIHRQNSGEVTIDDSCIGCGNCETNCPYDVIKMSYPADPKPSLLSWLFTGRGPGPGDDGSGAKASDGDAMKKAVKCDACAGRTSGPACVQSCPTGAAQRIAPPQFVELLGHD
;
A
#
# COMPACT_ATOMS: atom_id res chain seq x y z
N MET A 1 3.70 52.58 9.48
CA MET A 1 4.85 51.91 10.12
C MET A 1 4.77 50.47 9.66
N LYS A 2 5.70 49.98 8.84
CA LYS A 2 5.64 48.59 8.34
C LYS A 2 5.76 47.63 9.51
N GLU A 3 4.86 46.67 9.60
CA GLU A 3 4.87 45.69 10.67
C GLU A 3 5.98 44.68 10.38
N HIS A 4 7.05 44.72 11.17
CA HIS A 4 8.22 43.87 10.99
C HIS A 4 8.27 42.76 12.05
N TYR A 5 8.76 41.59 11.63
CA TYR A 5 8.98 40.39 12.43
C TYR A 5 10.30 39.74 12.05
N ARG A 6 10.94 39.01 12.96
CA ARG A 6 12.10 38.20 12.64
C ARG A 6 11.70 37.00 11.75
N ILE A 7 10.60 36.34 12.07
CA ILE A 7 10.14 35.14 11.35
C ILE A 7 8.66 35.29 10.98
N ALA A 8 8.35 35.23 9.69
CA ALA A 8 6.98 35.10 9.20
C ALA A 8 6.70 33.66 8.78
N ILE A 9 5.68 33.04 9.38
CA ILE A 9 5.26 31.67 9.11
C ILE A 9 3.91 31.73 8.39
N ILE A 10 3.78 31.05 7.26
CA ILE A 10 2.61 31.12 6.40
C ILE A 10 1.92 29.76 6.37
N GLY A 11 0.69 29.69 6.88
CA GLY A 11 -0.15 28.50 6.99
C GLY A 11 -0.12 27.87 8.38
N ALA A 12 -1.26 27.81 9.07
CA ALA A 12 -1.41 27.21 10.39
C ALA A 12 -1.78 25.71 10.32
N GLY A 13 -1.15 24.98 9.41
CA GLY A 13 -1.16 23.52 9.39
C GLY A 13 -0.26 22.93 10.49
N PRO A 14 -0.11 21.59 10.55
CA PRO A 14 0.70 20.93 11.58
C PRO A 14 2.14 21.43 11.64
N ALA A 15 2.78 21.60 10.46
CA ALA A 15 4.14 22.14 10.37
C ALA A 15 4.24 23.59 10.84
N GLY A 16 3.32 24.46 10.39
CA GLY A 16 3.35 25.88 10.73
C GLY A 16 3.02 26.16 12.19
N LEU A 17 2.08 25.40 12.77
CA LEU A 17 1.79 25.44 14.20
C LEU A 17 3.02 25.00 15.02
N SER A 18 3.70 23.93 14.61
CA SER A 18 4.93 23.48 15.26
C SER A 18 6.07 24.51 15.19
N ALA A 19 6.26 25.13 14.02
CA ALA A 19 7.24 26.19 13.82
C ALA A 19 6.93 27.41 14.69
N ALA A 20 5.67 27.82 14.76
CA ALA A 20 5.28 28.96 15.58
C ALA A 20 5.42 28.67 17.08
N ALA A 21 5.11 27.43 17.51
CA ALA A 21 5.31 27.00 18.87
C ALA A 21 6.79 27.01 19.28
N GLU A 22 7.69 26.50 18.44
CA GLU A 22 9.14 26.51 18.70
C GLU A 22 9.70 27.94 18.72
N ALA A 23 9.25 28.80 17.79
CA ALA A 23 9.65 30.21 17.76
C ALA A 23 9.23 30.96 19.03
N ALA A 24 7.98 30.77 19.48
CA ALA A 24 7.47 31.36 20.72
C ALA A 24 8.28 30.94 21.95
N LEU A 25 8.72 29.68 22.02
CA LEU A 25 9.52 29.18 23.14
C LEU A 25 10.94 29.73 23.16
N LYS A 26 11.60 29.81 22.00
CA LYS A 26 12.93 30.44 21.89
C LYS A 26 12.87 31.92 22.28
N GLU A 27 11.84 32.65 21.83
CA GLU A 27 11.63 34.04 22.23
C GLU A 27 11.44 34.20 23.74
N ARG A 28 10.71 33.29 24.39
CA ARG A 28 10.56 33.29 25.86
C ARG A 28 11.88 33.01 26.58
N ALA A 29 12.73 32.13 26.05
CA ALA A 29 14.05 31.85 26.60
C ALA A 29 15.01 33.04 26.44
N ASP A 30 14.91 33.77 25.31
CA ASP A 30 15.71 34.96 25.01
C ASP A 30 15.23 36.22 25.76
N ALA A 31 14.02 36.20 26.35
CA ALA A 31 13.32 37.34 26.97
C ALA A 31 13.98 37.94 28.24
N THR A 32 15.28 37.70 28.47
CA THR A 32 16.12 38.57 29.31
C THR A 32 16.30 39.97 28.72
N ALA A 33 15.87 40.22 27.48
CA ALA A 33 15.88 41.53 26.82
C ALA A 33 14.46 42.04 26.49
N THR A 34 13.93 42.92 27.35
CA THR A 34 13.10 44.14 27.13
C THR A 34 12.07 44.27 25.98
N SER A 35 11.75 43.23 25.21
CA SER A 35 10.89 43.31 24.02
C SER A 35 9.49 42.81 24.34
N VAL A 36 8.48 43.69 24.29
CA VAL A 36 7.07 43.35 24.57
C VAL A 36 6.37 42.70 23.36
N LYS A 37 6.96 42.77 22.16
CA LYS A 37 6.36 42.29 20.91
C LYS A 37 6.96 40.91 20.52
N PRO A 38 6.13 39.91 20.17
CA PRO A 38 6.61 38.64 19.62
C PRO A 38 7.48 38.85 18.38
N GLY A 39 8.56 38.09 18.28
CA GLY A 39 9.49 38.11 17.15
C GLY A 39 8.94 37.40 15.92
N HIS A 40 8.02 36.46 16.10
CA HIS A 40 7.37 35.68 15.05
C HIS A 40 5.93 36.12 14.79
N ILE A 41 5.42 35.79 13.60
CA ILE A 41 3.99 35.84 13.27
C ILE A 41 3.60 34.61 12.45
N LEU A 42 2.50 33.97 12.81
CA LEU A 42 1.86 32.90 12.02
C LEU A 42 0.63 33.46 11.31
N LEU A 43 0.60 33.38 9.99
CA LEU A 43 -0.49 33.87 9.14
C LEU A 43 -1.33 32.71 8.62
N GLU A 44 -2.63 32.73 8.89
CA GLU A 44 -3.59 31.71 8.42
C GLU A 44 -4.67 32.38 7.57
N ALA A 45 -4.86 31.85 6.35
CA ALA A 45 -5.83 32.39 5.40
C ALA A 45 -7.27 32.12 5.84
N SER A 46 -7.52 31.04 6.57
CA SER A 46 -8.84 30.66 7.06
C SER A 46 -9.14 31.23 8.46
N PRO A 47 -10.40 31.16 8.93
CA PRO A 47 -10.75 31.66 10.26
C PRO A 47 -10.28 30.76 11.41
N ALA A 48 -9.64 29.61 11.13
CA ALA A 48 -9.24 28.65 12.16
C ALA A 48 -7.99 27.84 11.77
N HIS A 49 -7.28 27.30 12.76
CA HIS A 49 -6.04 26.55 12.51
C HIS A 49 -6.31 25.17 11.92
N ALA A 50 -5.30 24.55 11.30
CA ALA A 50 -5.37 23.20 10.74
C ALA A 50 -6.56 22.98 9.79
N ASN A 51 -6.83 23.95 8.91
CA ASN A 51 -7.98 23.98 7.98
C ASN A 51 -8.19 22.64 7.22
N THR A 52 -7.12 21.95 6.83
CA THR A 52 -7.22 20.62 6.19
C THR A 52 -7.84 19.57 7.11
N ILE A 53 -7.42 19.51 8.38
CA ILE A 53 -7.95 18.55 9.35
C ILE A 53 -9.36 18.94 9.79
N GLN A 54 -9.67 20.23 9.89
CA GLN A 54 -11.05 20.67 10.13
C GLN A 54 -12.02 20.16 9.07
N ARG A 55 -11.56 20.07 7.83
CA ARG A 55 -12.31 19.57 6.66
C ARG A 55 -12.27 18.06 6.51
N TYR A 56 -11.65 17.32 7.44
CA TYR A 56 -11.83 15.87 7.49
C TYR A 56 -13.27 15.56 7.91
N GLN A 57 -13.79 14.42 7.48
CA GLN A 57 -15.11 13.97 7.90
C GLN A 57 -15.21 13.91 9.43
N LYS A 58 -16.37 14.31 9.96
CA LYS A 58 -16.67 14.24 11.40
C LYS A 58 -16.41 12.85 11.97
N GLY A 59 -15.73 12.77 13.11
CA GLY A 59 -15.37 11.52 13.77
C GLY A 59 -14.25 10.71 13.10
N LYS A 60 -13.66 11.19 11.99
CA LYS A 60 -12.53 10.52 11.33
C LYS A 60 -11.38 10.32 12.32
N HIS A 61 -10.83 9.11 12.34
CA HIS A 61 -9.63 8.81 13.12
C HIS A 61 -8.39 9.32 12.36
N VAL A 62 -7.61 10.15 13.03
CA VAL A 62 -6.35 10.73 12.54
C VAL A 62 -5.21 9.89 13.10
N MET A 63 -4.42 9.30 12.23
CA MET A 63 -3.29 8.42 12.60
C MET A 63 -2.03 9.25 12.86
N ASP A 64 -1.17 8.80 13.77
CA ASP A 64 0.13 9.41 14.09
C ASP A 64 1.32 8.67 13.45
N GLU A 65 1.11 8.05 12.29
CA GLU A 65 2.16 7.30 11.59
C GLU A 65 3.31 8.22 11.09
N PRO A 66 4.56 7.72 11.05
CA PRO A 66 4.99 6.40 11.51
C PRO A 66 5.23 6.34 13.03
N GLY A 67 4.93 5.19 13.64
CA GLY A 67 5.08 4.98 15.09
C GLY A 67 6.53 4.92 15.60
N TYR A 68 7.50 4.66 14.71
CA TYR A 68 8.92 4.60 15.07
C TYR A 68 9.59 5.99 15.16
N LEU A 69 8.91 7.06 14.72
CA LEU A 69 9.42 8.42 14.85
C LEU A 69 8.87 9.10 16.10
N ASP A 70 9.76 9.76 16.83
CA ASP A 70 9.38 10.61 17.95
C ASP A 70 8.79 11.94 17.49
N LEU A 71 7.82 12.45 18.25
CA LEU A 71 7.35 13.82 18.08
C LEU A 71 8.24 14.76 18.90
N ARG A 72 9.05 15.56 18.21
CA ARG A 72 9.92 16.59 18.80
C ARG A 72 9.26 17.97 18.87
N SER A 73 8.15 18.16 18.17
CA SER A 73 7.38 19.40 18.21
C SER A 73 6.96 19.76 19.64
N PRO A 74 6.97 21.05 20.01
CA PRO A 74 6.41 21.52 21.27
C PRO A 74 4.92 21.23 21.42
N LEU A 75 4.17 21.19 20.31
CA LEU A 75 2.75 20.84 20.31
C LEU A 75 2.56 19.33 20.40
N GLN A 76 1.54 18.92 21.15
CA GLN A 76 1.21 17.51 21.32
C GLN A 76 0.44 16.98 20.12
N PHE A 77 0.69 15.71 19.77
CA PHE A 77 -0.07 15.00 18.76
C PHE A 77 0.01 13.49 19.02
N ALA A 78 -1.16 12.86 19.07
CA ALA A 78 -1.33 11.43 19.19
C ALA A 78 -2.50 10.99 18.29
N ALA A 79 -2.52 9.71 17.91
CA ALA A 79 -3.63 9.18 17.13
C ALA A 79 -4.95 9.31 17.90
N GLY A 80 -6.00 9.74 17.22
CA GLY A 80 -7.27 10.04 17.87
C GLY A 80 -8.35 10.53 16.91
N LYS A 81 -9.53 10.81 17.43
CA LYS A 81 -10.61 11.44 16.63
C LYS A 81 -10.19 12.84 16.20
N ARG A 82 -10.60 13.25 15.00
CA ARG A 82 -10.39 14.60 14.42
C ARG A 82 -10.61 15.70 15.46
N GLU A 83 -11.73 15.65 16.18
CA GLU A 83 -12.10 16.66 17.17
C GLU A 83 -11.11 16.72 18.34
N SER A 84 -10.69 15.56 18.87
CA SER A 84 -9.72 15.47 19.97
C SER A 84 -8.34 16.03 19.57
N VAL A 85 -7.93 15.81 18.32
CA VAL A 85 -6.66 16.38 17.79
C VAL A 85 -6.75 17.90 17.72
N LEU A 86 -7.85 18.45 17.17
CA LEU A 86 -8.06 19.90 17.06
C LEU A 86 -8.14 20.57 18.44
N GLU A 87 -8.84 19.97 19.40
CA GLU A 87 -8.90 20.46 20.79
C GLU A 87 -7.51 20.52 21.45
N THR A 88 -6.69 19.48 21.22
CA THR A 88 -5.32 19.41 21.74
C THR A 88 -4.45 20.53 21.18
N TRP A 89 -4.57 20.81 19.87
CA TRP A 89 -3.81 21.89 19.23
C TRP A 89 -4.31 23.28 19.63
N ALA A 90 -5.62 23.47 19.76
CA ALA A 90 -6.19 24.71 20.26
C ALA A 90 -5.63 25.06 21.65
N LYS A 91 -5.63 24.11 22.57
CA LYS A 91 -5.05 24.28 23.90
C LYS A 91 -3.54 24.58 23.83
N GLY A 92 -2.81 23.86 22.98
CA GLY A 92 -1.37 24.10 22.81
C GLY A 92 -1.02 25.49 22.26
N ILE A 93 -1.84 26.03 21.36
CA ILE A 93 -1.72 27.41 20.85
C ILE A 93 -1.82 28.42 21.99
N ASP A 94 -2.82 28.26 22.86
CA ASP A 94 -3.06 29.15 24.00
C ASP A 94 -1.96 29.04 25.07
N ASP A 95 -1.61 27.81 25.48
CA ASP A 95 -0.61 27.53 26.52
C ASP A 95 0.79 28.07 26.13
N ILE A 96 1.17 27.91 24.85
CA ILE A 96 2.46 28.36 24.32
C ILE A 96 2.43 29.83 23.90
N GLY A 97 1.25 30.44 23.79
CA GLY A 97 1.09 31.85 23.42
C GLY A 97 1.60 32.14 22.01
N ILE A 98 1.23 31.28 21.05
CA ILE A 98 1.61 31.43 19.64
C ILE A 98 0.99 32.70 19.06
N ASN A 99 1.82 33.57 18.45
CA ASN A 99 1.34 34.78 17.80
C ASN A 99 0.76 34.45 16.41
N ILE A 100 -0.55 34.25 16.34
CA ILE A 100 -1.28 33.88 15.13
C ILE A 100 -2.28 34.96 14.69
N ARG A 101 -2.37 35.18 13.37
CA ARG A 101 -3.37 36.04 12.73
C ARG A 101 -4.16 35.24 11.70
N TYR A 102 -5.45 35.09 11.97
CA TYR A 102 -6.41 34.42 11.08
C TYR A 102 -6.94 35.37 10.00
N ASN A 103 -7.58 34.80 8.97
CA ASN A 103 -8.14 35.53 7.82
C ASN A 103 -7.10 36.42 7.10
N THR A 104 -5.84 36.01 7.09
CA THR A 104 -4.75 36.74 6.43
C THR A 104 -4.09 35.83 5.40
N GLU A 105 -4.56 35.92 4.17
CA GLU A 105 -3.95 35.23 3.03
C GLU A 105 -2.73 36.00 2.53
N VAL A 106 -1.59 35.34 2.38
CA VAL A 106 -0.41 35.93 1.72
C VAL A 106 -0.50 35.66 0.22
N THR A 107 -0.46 36.71 -0.59
CA THR A 107 -0.66 36.64 -2.05
C THR A 107 0.65 36.70 -2.84
N SER A 108 1.70 37.31 -2.27
CA SER A 108 3.04 37.32 -2.85
C SER A 108 4.11 37.58 -1.80
N ILE A 109 5.31 37.10 -2.08
CA ILE A 109 6.51 37.31 -1.28
C ILE A 109 7.59 37.84 -2.23
N SER A 110 8.28 38.90 -1.81
CA SER A 110 9.38 39.50 -2.56
C SER A 110 10.48 39.96 -1.62
N GLY A 111 11.66 40.27 -2.16
CA GLY A 111 12.82 40.69 -1.37
C GLY A 111 13.85 39.58 -1.19
N GLU A 112 14.67 39.73 -0.16
CA GLU A 112 15.79 38.84 0.17
C GLU A 112 15.87 38.64 1.69
N GLN A 113 16.70 37.69 2.13
CA GLN A 113 16.93 37.42 3.55
C GLN A 113 17.25 38.71 4.33
N GLY A 114 16.51 38.98 5.40
CA GLY A 114 16.62 40.21 6.19
C GLY A 114 15.63 41.32 5.80
N ASP A 115 15.01 41.26 4.62
CA ASP A 115 14.01 42.26 4.17
C ASP A 115 12.96 41.66 3.22
N PHE A 116 12.37 40.52 3.60
CA PHE A 116 11.23 39.99 2.87
C PHE A 116 10.01 40.90 3.04
N GLN A 117 9.25 41.08 1.97
CA GLN A 117 8.00 41.84 1.94
C GLN A 117 6.87 40.90 1.53
N LEU A 118 5.92 40.68 2.44
CA LEU A 118 4.75 39.82 2.28
C LEU A 118 3.53 40.69 2.02
N SER A 119 2.90 40.51 0.85
CA SER A 119 1.64 41.18 0.52
C SER A 119 0.46 40.32 0.94
N CYS A 120 -0.48 40.88 1.67
CA CYS A 120 -1.65 40.17 2.17
C CYS A 120 -2.91 40.49 1.35
N GLY A 121 -3.89 39.58 1.32
CA GLY A 121 -5.14 39.72 0.56
C GLY A 121 -6.05 40.85 1.06
N ASP A 122 -5.86 41.29 2.31
CA ASP A 122 -6.54 42.45 2.90
C ASP A 122 -5.86 43.80 2.53
N GLY A 123 -4.80 43.77 1.71
CA GLY A 123 -4.02 44.93 1.30
C GLY A 123 -2.94 45.35 2.29
N SER A 124 -2.78 44.65 3.43
CA SER A 124 -1.69 44.91 4.37
C SER A 124 -0.34 44.37 3.85
N THR A 125 0.75 44.91 4.40
CA THR A 125 2.11 44.46 4.08
C THR A 125 2.88 44.22 5.36
N ILE A 126 3.49 43.03 5.45
CA ILE A 126 4.31 42.59 6.58
C ILE A 126 5.74 42.43 6.08
N SER A 127 6.75 42.86 6.85
CA SER A 127 8.14 42.57 6.54
C SER A 127 8.74 41.54 7.49
N ALA A 128 9.66 40.71 6.99
CA ALA A 128 10.33 39.71 7.83
C ALA A 128 11.79 39.43 7.43
N ASP A 129 12.60 39.01 8.40
CA ASP A 129 13.99 38.57 8.11
C ASP A 129 14.01 37.20 7.44
N PHE A 130 13.14 36.30 7.92
CA PHE A 130 12.99 34.93 7.45
C PHE A 130 11.53 34.60 7.15
N VAL A 131 11.32 33.72 6.18
CA VAL A 131 10.00 33.21 5.83
C VAL A 131 9.97 31.69 5.90
N VAL A 132 8.98 31.15 6.60
CA VAL A 132 8.66 29.71 6.63
C VAL A 132 7.33 29.48 5.94
N LEU A 133 7.37 28.87 4.77
CA LEU A 133 6.20 28.50 4.00
C LEU A 133 5.71 27.12 4.43
N ALA A 134 4.67 27.09 5.28
CA ALA A 134 4.07 25.89 5.86
C ALA A 134 2.66 25.61 5.30
N ILE A 135 2.44 25.95 4.02
CA ILE A 135 1.16 25.73 3.34
C ILE A 135 1.04 24.29 2.84
N GLY A 136 -0.18 23.74 2.91
CA GLY A 136 -0.48 22.44 2.32
C GLY A 136 -0.87 22.54 0.84
N THR A 137 -0.94 21.41 0.14
CA THR A 137 -1.49 21.36 -1.23
C THR A 137 -3.02 21.36 -1.23
N GLN A 138 -3.66 20.89 -0.14
CA GLN A 138 -5.10 20.60 -0.08
C GLN A 138 -6.01 21.84 -0.21
N GLY A 139 -5.48 23.05 -0.01
CA GLY A 139 -6.21 24.31 -0.23
C GLY A 139 -6.47 24.62 -1.71
N ASN A 140 -5.79 23.95 -2.64
CA ASN A 140 -5.90 24.18 -4.07
C ASN A 140 -6.41 22.90 -4.79
N PRO A 141 -7.72 22.60 -4.71
CA PRO A 141 -8.28 21.41 -5.33
C PRO A 141 -8.22 21.52 -6.86
N ARG A 142 -8.01 20.38 -7.53
CA ARG A 142 -8.19 20.31 -8.98
C ARG A 142 -9.65 20.61 -9.32
N ARG A 143 -9.87 21.55 -10.24
CA ARG A 143 -11.21 21.97 -10.69
C ARG A 143 -11.75 21.07 -11.80
N LEU A 144 -13.08 21.07 -11.99
CA LEU A 144 -13.69 20.37 -13.12
C LEU A 144 -13.27 20.99 -14.45
N GLY A 145 -13.08 22.33 -14.49
CA GLY A 145 -12.62 23.05 -15.67
C GLY A 145 -13.70 23.24 -16.73
N VAL A 146 -14.97 23.30 -16.30
CA VAL A 146 -16.14 23.48 -17.16
C VAL A 146 -16.98 24.67 -16.68
N ASP A 147 -17.75 25.29 -17.58
CA ASP A 147 -18.60 26.42 -17.22
C ASP A 147 -19.59 26.05 -16.10
N GLY A 148 -19.66 26.88 -15.06
CA GLY A 148 -20.51 26.66 -13.88
C GLY A 148 -19.85 25.89 -12.73
N ASP A 149 -18.59 25.47 -12.86
CA ASP A 149 -17.89 24.70 -11.83
C ASP A 149 -17.56 25.45 -10.53
N ASN A 150 -17.75 26.78 -10.51
CA ASN A 150 -17.59 27.65 -9.34
C ASN A 150 -18.91 27.98 -8.64
N SER A 151 -20.01 27.30 -9.00
CA SER A 151 -21.32 27.49 -8.37
C SER A 151 -21.51 26.64 -7.11
N ASP A 152 -22.51 26.98 -6.28
CA ASP A 152 -22.88 26.19 -5.09
C ASP A 152 -23.34 24.75 -5.42
N PHE A 153 -23.70 24.51 -6.68
CA PHE A 153 -24.05 23.18 -7.20
C PHE A 153 -22.86 22.22 -7.24
N VAL A 154 -21.62 22.75 -7.28
CA VAL A 154 -20.38 21.96 -7.32
C VAL A 154 -19.57 22.21 -6.06
N GLN A 155 -19.43 21.18 -5.23
CA GLN A 155 -18.65 21.21 -4.00
C GLN A 155 -17.36 20.42 -4.18
N TYR A 156 -16.20 21.01 -3.88
CA TYR A 156 -14.90 20.31 -4.00
C TYR A 156 -14.51 19.54 -2.73
N GLN A 157 -15.39 19.56 -1.74
CA GLN A 157 -15.18 19.06 -0.39
C GLN A 157 -16.50 18.57 0.20
N LEU A 158 -16.40 17.72 1.23
CA LEU A 158 -17.52 17.14 1.94
C LEU A 158 -17.18 17.02 3.43
N ASP A 159 -17.73 17.94 4.23
CA ASP A 159 -17.41 18.04 5.66
C ASP A 159 -18.26 17.08 6.52
N ASP A 160 -19.56 16.99 6.21
CA ASP A 160 -20.51 16.11 6.89
C ASP A 160 -21.43 15.39 5.87
N PRO A 161 -21.23 14.10 5.62
CA PRO A 161 -22.11 13.34 4.73
C PRO A 161 -23.53 13.15 5.27
N GLU A 162 -23.72 13.21 6.60
CA GLU A 162 -25.05 13.04 7.22
C GLU A 162 -25.95 14.26 7.07
N ALA A 163 -25.38 15.40 6.66
CA ALA A 163 -26.11 16.62 6.35
C ALA A 163 -26.99 16.50 5.09
N PHE A 164 -26.76 15.48 4.27
CA PHE A 164 -27.47 15.25 3.00
C PHE A 164 -28.26 13.95 3.07
N ARG A 165 -29.55 14.01 2.75
CA ARG A 165 -30.47 12.86 2.77
C ARG A 165 -31.44 12.93 1.59
N ASP A 166 -31.74 11.76 1.02
CA ASP A 166 -32.71 11.58 -0.08
C ASP A 166 -32.39 12.31 -1.40
N GLU A 167 -31.13 12.74 -1.60
CA GLU A 167 -30.67 13.43 -2.81
C GLU A 167 -30.07 12.48 -3.86
N ASP A 168 -30.01 12.89 -5.14
CA ASP A 168 -29.05 12.29 -6.09
C ASP A 168 -27.79 13.13 -6.16
N ILE A 169 -26.67 12.49 -5.85
CA ILE A 169 -25.38 13.14 -5.72
C ILE A 169 -24.40 12.51 -6.71
N VAL A 170 -23.75 13.34 -7.53
CA VAL A 170 -22.69 12.88 -8.42
C VAL A 170 -21.34 13.16 -7.79
N VAL A 171 -20.57 12.13 -7.49
CA VAL A 171 -19.20 12.26 -6.96
C VAL A 171 -18.21 12.13 -8.11
N VAL A 172 -17.43 13.16 -8.41
CA VAL A 172 -16.44 13.12 -9.50
C VAL A 172 -15.05 12.90 -8.91
N GLY A 173 -14.45 11.74 -9.17
CA GLY A 173 -13.14 11.38 -8.64
C GLY A 173 -13.02 9.88 -8.38
N ALA A 174 -11.78 9.40 -8.30
CA ALA A 174 -11.47 7.97 -8.17
C ALA A 174 -10.34 7.67 -7.15
N GLY A 175 -9.95 8.66 -6.35
CA GLY A 175 -9.03 8.45 -5.23
C GLY A 175 -9.77 8.13 -3.94
N ASP A 176 -9.04 7.75 -2.89
CA ASP A 176 -9.59 7.36 -1.59
C ASP A 176 -10.62 8.35 -1.04
N ALA A 177 -10.28 9.64 -1.01
CA ALA A 177 -11.18 10.65 -0.49
C ALA A 177 -12.49 10.75 -1.30
N ALA A 178 -12.46 10.50 -2.61
CA ALA A 178 -13.66 10.47 -3.45
C ALA A 178 -14.52 9.25 -3.10
N ILE A 179 -13.89 8.10 -2.92
CA ILE A 179 -14.55 6.85 -2.59
C ILE A 179 -15.15 6.89 -1.19
N GLU A 180 -14.38 7.31 -0.18
CA GLU A 180 -14.84 7.50 1.20
C GLU A 180 -16.07 8.41 1.24
N ASN A 181 -16.01 9.54 0.53
CA ASN A 181 -17.13 10.48 0.44
C ASN A 181 -18.35 9.87 -0.27
N ALA A 182 -18.15 9.17 -1.39
CA ALA A 182 -19.23 8.53 -2.13
C ALA A 182 -19.93 7.44 -1.29
N LEU A 183 -19.16 6.59 -0.61
CA LEU A 183 -19.68 5.52 0.24
C LEU A 183 -20.43 6.06 1.47
N ALA A 184 -19.90 7.11 2.11
CA ALA A 184 -20.57 7.73 3.24
C ALA A 184 -21.91 8.37 2.84
N LEU A 185 -21.96 9.06 1.68
CA LEU A 185 -23.19 9.63 1.14
C LEU A 185 -24.20 8.55 0.75
N ALA A 186 -23.74 7.41 0.23
CA ALA A 186 -24.59 6.31 -0.25
C ALA A 186 -25.44 5.66 0.85
N GLN A 187 -25.11 5.88 2.12
CA GLN A 187 -25.91 5.39 3.24
C GLN A 187 -27.30 6.04 3.31
N TYR A 188 -27.44 7.26 2.78
CA TYR A 188 -28.67 8.05 2.89
C TYR A 188 -29.14 8.68 1.56
N ASN A 189 -28.37 8.49 0.47
CA ASN A 189 -28.57 9.17 -0.80
C ASN A 189 -28.39 8.21 -1.98
N ARG A 190 -28.82 8.63 -3.17
CA ARG A 190 -28.53 7.92 -4.42
C ARG A 190 -27.26 8.51 -5.04
N VAL A 191 -26.20 7.72 -5.10
CA VAL A 191 -24.86 8.24 -5.46
C VAL A 191 -24.39 7.66 -6.78
N THR A 192 -23.91 8.53 -7.67
CA THR A 192 -23.18 8.10 -8.87
C THR A 192 -21.73 8.60 -8.79
N ILE A 193 -20.77 7.68 -8.75
CA ILE A 193 -19.35 8.02 -8.81
C ILE A 193 -18.84 8.03 -10.26
N VAL A 194 -18.11 9.06 -10.64
CA VAL A 194 -17.57 9.24 -12.00
C VAL A 194 -16.06 9.06 -11.97
N ASN A 195 -15.58 8.06 -12.71
CA ASN A 195 -14.18 7.71 -12.84
C ASN A 195 -13.73 7.86 -14.31
N ARG A 196 -12.67 8.63 -14.54
CA ARG A 196 -12.11 8.84 -15.89
C ARG A 196 -11.37 7.62 -16.44
N LYS A 197 -11.01 6.67 -15.59
CA LYS A 197 -10.33 5.43 -15.97
C LYS A 197 -11.32 4.27 -16.00
N LYS A 198 -10.90 3.16 -16.62
CA LYS A 198 -11.58 1.86 -16.57
C LYS A 198 -11.59 1.22 -15.18
N GLU A 199 -10.81 1.73 -14.23
CA GLU A 199 -10.64 1.16 -12.89
C GLU A 199 -10.22 2.22 -11.86
N PHE A 200 -10.41 1.93 -10.57
CA PHE A 200 -9.95 2.78 -9.46
C PHE A 200 -8.46 2.53 -9.14
N SER A 201 -7.59 2.70 -10.14
CA SER A 201 -6.13 2.42 -10.05
C SER A 201 -5.37 3.15 -8.92
N ARG A 202 -5.93 4.25 -8.39
CA ARG A 202 -5.32 5.06 -7.32
C ARG A 202 -5.97 4.84 -5.97
N ALA A 203 -7.06 4.08 -5.91
CA ALA A 203 -7.71 3.77 -4.66
C ALA A 203 -6.85 2.77 -3.91
N LYS A 204 -6.72 3.00 -2.60
CA LYS A 204 -6.17 1.97 -1.74
C LYS A 204 -7.10 0.76 -1.78
N PRO A 205 -6.55 -0.46 -1.67
CA PRO A 205 -7.30 -1.68 -1.95
C PRO A 205 -8.61 -1.87 -1.18
N GLY A 206 -8.75 -1.40 0.05
CA GLY A 206 -10.00 -1.51 0.81
C GLY A 206 -11.05 -0.49 0.41
N ASN A 207 -10.63 0.72 0.00
CA ASN A 207 -11.55 1.65 -0.65
C ASN A 207 -11.98 1.11 -2.02
N LEU A 208 -11.05 0.53 -2.79
CA LEU A 208 -11.36 -0.16 -4.05
C LEU A 208 -12.39 -1.27 -3.82
N ASP A 209 -12.18 -2.13 -2.84
CA ASP A 209 -13.08 -3.25 -2.55
C ASP A 209 -14.44 -2.74 -2.05
N ALA A 210 -14.47 -1.75 -1.17
CA ALA A 210 -15.70 -1.16 -0.66
C ALA A 210 -16.53 -0.48 -1.77
N VAL A 211 -15.88 0.27 -2.68
CA VAL A 211 -16.59 0.88 -3.81
C VAL A 211 -17.10 -0.18 -4.79
N LEU A 212 -16.32 -1.22 -5.07
CA LEU A 212 -16.75 -2.32 -5.92
C LEU A 212 -17.90 -3.12 -5.27
N ALA A 213 -17.87 -3.35 -3.96
CA ALA A 213 -18.94 -3.99 -3.23
C ALA A 213 -20.23 -3.15 -3.30
N ALA A 214 -20.13 -1.83 -3.09
CA ALA A 214 -21.26 -0.92 -3.20
C ALA A 214 -21.84 -0.86 -4.61
N ILE A 215 -21.01 -0.88 -5.66
CA ILE A 215 -21.45 -0.93 -7.07
C ILE A 215 -22.23 -2.21 -7.37
N ASN A 216 -21.85 -3.33 -6.76
CA ASN A 216 -22.45 -4.64 -7.02
C ASN A 216 -23.64 -4.97 -6.10
N ASP A 217 -23.79 -4.27 -4.97
CA ASP A 217 -24.91 -4.48 -4.04
C ASP A 217 -26.18 -3.77 -4.51
N ARG A 218 -27.14 -4.54 -5.02
CA ARG A 218 -28.44 -4.03 -5.51
C ARG A 218 -29.30 -3.36 -4.41
N ARG A 219 -28.94 -3.48 -3.14
CA ARG A 219 -29.64 -2.83 -2.03
C ARG A 219 -29.19 -1.39 -1.81
N ILE A 220 -27.99 -1.03 -2.29
CA ILE A 220 -27.43 0.31 -2.17
C ILE A 220 -27.69 1.04 -3.48
N ALA A 221 -28.23 2.26 -3.40
CA ALA A 221 -28.45 3.09 -4.58
C ALA A 221 -27.13 3.76 -5.01
N PHE A 222 -26.18 2.94 -5.46
CA PHE A 222 -24.83 3.34 -5.84
C PHE A 222 -24.52 2.88 -7.25
N SER A 223 -24.02 3.78 -8.10
CA SER A 223 -23.58 3.42 -9.45
C SER A 223 -22.25 4.08 -9.80
N CYS A 224 -21.52 3.50 -10.74
CA CYS A 224 -20.27 4.05 -11.26
C CYS A 224 -20.37 4.30 -12.75
N ARG A 225 -19.77 5.40 -13.22
CA ARG A 225 -19.50 5.66 -14.64
C ARG A 225 -18.00 5.62 -14.85
N TYR A 226 -17.53 4.56 -15.51
CA TYR A 226 -16.12 4.39 -15.88
C TYR A 226 -15.82 5.08 -17.19
N GLU A 227 -14.54 5.37 -17.42
CA GLU A 227 -14.03 5.98 -18.65
C GLU A 227 -14.82 7.23 -19.05
N SER A 228 -15.27 7.97 -18.03
CA SER A 228 -16.21 9.08 -18.19
C SER A 228 -15.59 10.38 -17.70
N GLU A 229 -15.68 11.42 -18.53
CA GLU A 229 -15.20 12.77 -18.21
C GLU A 229 -16.35 13.77 -18.20
N VAL A 230 -16.25 14.78 -17.34
CA VAL A 230 -17.27 15.84 -17.27
C VAL A 230 -17.11 16.77 -18.45
N LYS A 231 -18.18 16.92 -19.24
CA LYS A 231 -18.21 17.75 -20.45
C LYS A 231 -18.84 19.12 -20.20
N THR A 232 -20.04 19.15 -19.61
CA THR A 232 -20.77 20.39 -19.29
C THR A 232 -21.63 20.24 -18.04
N LEU A 233 -21.96 21.38 -17.42
CA LEU A 233 -22.91 21.48 -16.30
C LEU A 233 -24.12 22.32 -16.71
N SER A 234 -25.30 21.89 -16.26
CA SER A 234 -26.51 22.72 -16.29
C SER A 234 -26.91 23.03 -14.86
N LEU A 235 -26.81 24.30 -14.47
CA LEU A 235 -27.14 24.74 -13.12
C LEU A 235 -28.65 24.67 -12.86
N PRO A 236 -29.07 24.33 -11.63
CA PRO A 236 -30.48 24.30 -11.25
C PRO A 236 -31.16 25.68 -11.48
N ARG A 237 -32.42 25.66 -11.94
CA ARG A 237 -33.27 26.86 -12.16
C ARG A 237 -34.70 26.58 -11.72
N ASP A 238 -35.35 27.55 -11.08
CA ASP A 238 -36.79 27.55 -10.77
C ASP A 238 -37.35 26.21 -10.24
N GLY A 239 -36.76 25.68 -9.16
CA GLY A 239 -37.20 24.44 -8.52
C GLY A 239 -36.88 23.14 -9.30
N GLN A 240 -36.17 23.24 -10.43
CA GLN A 240 -35.63 22.08 -11.15
C GLN A 240 -34.19 21.76 -10.71
N ARG A 241 -33.88 20.48 -10.73
CA ARG A 241 -32.55 19.93 -10.38
C ARG A 241 -31.54 20.27 -11.47
N GLY A 242 -30.28 20.38 -11.08
CA GLY A 242 -29.19 20.57 -12.05
C GLY A 242 -28.90 19.27 -12.81
N SER A 243 -27.99 19.35 -13.77
CA SER A 243 -27.49 18.17 -14.45
C SER A 243 -26.01 18.27 -14.81
N ILE A 244 -25.37 17.11 -14.90
CA ILE A 244 -23.99 16.96 -15.34
C ILE A 244 -23.98 16.08 -16.60
N THR A 245 -23.36 16.57 -17.67
CA THR A 245 -23.18 15.81 -18.90
C THR A 245 -21.79 15.23 -18.93
N LEU A 246 -21.71 13.91 -19.10
CA LEU A 246 -20.50 13.11 -19.16
C LEU A 246 -20.23 12.72 -20.62
N SER A 247 -18.98 12.81 -21.04
CA SER A 247 -18.50 12.13 -22.25
C SER A 247 -18.12 10.71 -21.86
N THR A 248 -18.84 9.70 -22.38
CA THR A 248 -18.62 8.27 -22.07
C THR A 248 -18.19 7.50 -23.34
N PRO A 249 -17.69 6.25 -23.21
CA PRO A 249 -17.34 5.42 -24.37
C PRO A 249 -18.53 5.12 -25.31
N HIS A 250 -19.77 5.27 -24.82
CA HIS A 250 -20.99 5.00 -25.57
C HIS A 250 -21.68 6.27 -26.08
N GLY A 251 -21.05 7.44 -25.91
CA GLY A 251 -21.62 8.75 -26.25
C GLY A 251 -21.83 9.64 -25.03
N ASP A 252 -22.41 10.82 -25.24
CA ASP A 252 -22.69 11.74 -24.14
C ASP A 252 -23.87 11.21 -23.29
N GLU A 253 -23.72 11.20 -21.97
CA GLU A 253 -24.76 10.83 -21.00
C GLU A 253 -25.04 12.02 -20.06
N THR A 254 -26.29 12.42 -19.88
CA THR A 254 -26.67 13.49 -18.94
C THR A 254 -27.33 12.90 -17.69
N LEU A 255 -26.76 13.20 -16.52
CA LEU A 255 -27.26 12.80 -15.21
C LEU A 255 -27.91 13.99 -14.50
N CYS A 256 -29.18 13.88 -14.15
CA CYS A 256 -29.84 14.86 -13.27
C CYS A 256 -29.39 14.63 -11.82
N CYS A 257 -29.01 15.68 -11.11
CA CYS A 257 -28.54 15.58 -9.73
C CYS A 257 -28.85 16.85 -8.94
N ASP A 258 -28.88 16.73 -7.61
CA ASP A 258 -29.06 17.86 -6.69
C ASP A 258 -27.73 18.59 -6.45
N ARG A 259 -26.62 17.85 -6.51
CA ARG A 259 -25.27 18.41 -6.38
C ARG A 259 -24.20 17.52 -7.00
N VAL A 260 -23.05 18.13 -7.25
CA VAL A 260 -21.82 17.47 -7.67
C VAL A 260 -20.77 17.63 -6.57
N ILE A 261 -20.19 16.52 -6.10
CA ILE A 261 -19.06 16.52 -5.16
C ILE A 261 -17.79 16.14 -5.93
N ALA A 262 -16.94 17.12 -6.25
CA ALA A 262 -15.71 16.92 -6.99
C ALA A 262 -14.50 16.66 -6.06
N ARG A 263 -14.00 15.42 -6.03
CA ARG A 263 -12.84 14.99 -5.23
C ARG A 263 -11.69 14.57 -6.15
N LEU A 264 -11.14 15.58 -6.84
CA LEU A 264 -10.14 15.41 -7.90
C LEU A 264 -8.68 15.44 -7.41
N GLY A 265 -8.48 15.46 -6.10
CA GLY A 265 -7.17 15.71 -5.49
C GLY A 265 -6.78 17.18 -5.53
N SER A 266 -5.58 17.48 -5.06
CA SER A 266 -5.05 18.84 -4.98
C SER A 266 -3.78 19.00 -5.80
N ILE A 267 -3.42 20.23 -6.12
CA ILE A 267 -2.12 20.56 -6.73
C ILE A 267 -1.40 21.61 -5.88
N PRO A 268 -0.07 21.68 -5.91
CA PRO A 268 0.67 22.79 -5.33
C PRO A 268 0.14 24.13 -5.88
N PRO A 269 0.12 25.21 -5.09
CA PRO A 269 -0.35 26.52 -5.54
C PRO A 269 0.70 27.19 -6.44
N ARG A 270 0.89 26.67 -7.65
CA ARG A 270 1.95 27.10 -8.59
C ARG A 270 1.99 28.60 -8.82
N GLY A 271 0.84 29.22 -9.08
CA GLY A 271 0.78 30.67 -9.29
C GLY A 271 1.36 31.46 -8.11
N PHE A 272 1.17 31.01 -6.87
CA PHE A 272 1.79 31.62 -5.70
C PHE A 272 3.29 31.30 -5.57
N LEU A 273 3.71 30.07 -5.90
CA LEU A 273 5.14 29.71 -5.89
C LEU A 273 5.93 30.49 -6.94
N ASP A 274 5.33 30.69 -8.12
CA ASP A 274 5.90 31.46 -9.22
C ASP A 274 6.03 32.95 -8.85
N THR A 275 5.04 33.54 -8.17
CA THR A 275 5.16 34.93 -7.67
C THR A 275 6.26 35.07 -6.63
N CYS A 276 6.50 34.01 -5.84
CA CYS A 276 7.60 33.93 -4.89
C CYS A 276 8.95 33.60 -5.55
N LYS A 277 8.98 33.25 -6.85
CA LYS A 277 10.17 32.83 -7.61
C LYS A 277 10.84 31.55 -7.09
N ILE A 278 10.05 30.67 -6.47
CA ILE A 278 10.52 29.34 -6.03
C ILE A 278 10.66 28.43 -7.25
N GLN A 279 11.79 27.78 -7.42
CA GLN A 279 12.07 26.88 -8.53
C GLN A 279 11.42 25.50 -8.33
N LEU A 280 10.85 24.98 -9.41
CA LEU A 280 10.29 23.63 -9.48
C LEU A 280 11.15 22.79 -10.44
N PRO A 281 11.30 21.47 -10.19
CA PRO A 281 12.18 20.60 -10.97
C PRO A 281 11.69 20.40 -12.40
N ASN A 282 10.39 20.60 -12.66
CA ASN A 282 9.78 20.46 -13.98
C ASN A 282 8.36 21.09 -14.03
N ASP A 283 7.81 21.14 -15.24
CA ASP A 283 6.51 21.75 -15.55
C ASP A 283 5.30 20.86 -15.21
N LYS A 284 5.49 19.64 -14.69
CA LYS A 284 4.36 18.76 -14.35
C LYS A 284 3.50 19.40 -13.26
N PRO A 285 2.16 19.50 -13.38
CA PRO A 285 1.33 20.25 -12.43
C PRO A 285 1.49 19.93 -10.94
N ASP A 286 1.91 18.70 -10.62
CA ASP A 286 2.13 18.18 -9.27
C ASP A 286 3.57 18.29 -8.76
N ALA A 287 4.51 18.83 -9.55
CA ALA A 287 5.89 18.99 -9.09
C ALA A 287 5.97 19.93 -7.88
N LEU A 288 6.81 19.55 -6.92
CA LEU A 288 7.06 20.25 -5.66
C LEU A 288 8.40 20.99 -5.70
N PRO A 289 8.62 21.99 -4.83
CA PRO A 289 9.90 22.70 -4.74
C PRO A 289 11.09 21.77 -4.50
N GLU A 290 12.23 22.08 -5.12
CA GLU A 290 13.51 21.50 -4.72
C GLU A 290 14.01 22.21 -3.47
N LEU A 291 14.37 21.43 -2.45
CA LEU A 291 14.79 21.93 -1.14
C LEU A 291 16.12 21.31 -0.75
N ASP A 292 16.91 22.07 -0.01
CA ASP A 292 18.12 21.54 0.63
C ASP A 292 17.81 20.75 1.92
N ARG A 293 18.86 20.28 2.60
CA ARG A 293 18.75 19.51 3.85
C ARG A 293 18.14 20.30 5.02
N GLN A 294 18.12 21.63 4.92
CA GLN A 294 17.57 22.55 5.93
C GLN A 294 16.17 23.04 5.56
N TYR A 295 15.55 22.45 4.53
CA TYR A 295 14.26 22.85 3.98
C TYR A 295 14.27 24.22 3.29
N GLN A 296 15.44 24.75 2.94
CA GLN A 296 15.56 26.02 2.25
C GLN A 296 15.31 25.85 0.75
N SER A 297 14.55 26.78 0.18
CA SER A 297 14.34 26.86 -1.27
C SER A 297 15.57 27.42 -1.99
N ASN A 298 15.46 27.65 -3.30
CA ASN A 298 16.48 28.39 -4.07
C ASN A 298 16.66 29.86 -3.62
N ILE A 299 15.86 30.35 -2.67
CA ILE A 299 15.91 31.71 -2.13
C ILE A 299 16.42 31.64 -0.68
N PRO A 300 17.62 32.19 -0.40
CA PRO A 300 18.17 32.23 0.96
C PRO A 300 17.19 32.86 1.95
N GLY A 301 16.99 32.23 3.10
CA GLY A 301 16.07 32.69 4.15
C GLY A 301 14.59 32.35 3.93
N LEU A 302 14.21 31.77 2.78
CA LEU A 302 12.86 31.26 2.50
C LEU A 302 12.86 29.73 2.56
N TYR A 303 12.20 29.21 3.59
CA TYR A 303 12.09 27.78 3.87
C TYR A 303 10.70 27.23 3.54
N VAL A 304 10.61 25.95 3.19
CA VAL A 304 9.35 25.27 2.86
C VAL A 304 9.23 23.99 3.70
N VAL A 305 8.18 23.87 4.49
CA VAL A 305 7.95 22.71 5.38
C VAL A 305 6.54 22.15 5.23
N GLY A 306 6.37 20.92 5.68
CA GLY A 306 5.08 20.22 5.66
C GLY A 306 4.78 19.54 4.33
N ALA A 307 3.49 19.36 4.03
CA ALA A 307 3.05 18.70 2.79
C ALA A 307 3.66 19.25 1.49
N LEU A 308 3.93 20.56 1.39
CA LEU A 308 4.55 21.16 0.21
C LEU A 308 6.04 20.78 0.05
N ALA A 309 6.73 20.39 1.12
CA ALA A 309 8.08 19.83 1.07
C ALA A 309 8.13 18.39 0.56
N GLY A 310 6.97 17.77 0.31
CA GLY A 310 6.84 16.48 -0.37
C GLY A 310 6.70 15.26 0.51
N TYR A 311 6.40 15.46 1.80
CA TYR A 311 6.13 14.34 2.70
C TYR A 311 4.98 14.61 3.67
N PRO A 312 3.71 14.43 3.24
CA PRO A 312 2.53 14.91 3.95
C PRO A 312 2.09 14.00 5.11
N LEU A 313 2.99 13.72 6.06
CA LEU A 313 2.68 13.00 7.30
C LEU A 313 2.71 13.97 8.48
N ILE A 314 1.61 14.03 9.25
CA ILE A 314 1.40 15.04 10.30
C ILE A 314 2.57 15.08 11.31
N LYS A 315 2.99 13.91 11.81
CA LYS A 315 4.08 13.84 12.80
C LYS A 315 5.41 14.35 12.23
N GLN A 316 5.70 14.02 10.98
CA GLN A 316 6.91 14.49 10.31
C GLN A 316 6.83 15.98 9.95
N ASP A 317 5.69 16.45 9.44
CA ASP A 317 5.42 17.86 9.17
C ASP A 317 5.68 18.71 10.43
N MET A 318 5.19 18.25 11.59
CA MET A 318 5.44 18.89 12.87
C MET A 318 6.93 18.89 13.23
N ASN A 319 7.66 17.81 13.01
CA ASN A 319 9.10 17.76 13.23
C ASN A 319 9.88 18.72 12.31
N GLN A 320 9.53 18.81 11.04
CA GLN A 320 10.12 19.77 10.09
C GLN A 320 9.88 21.22 10.54
N GLY A 321 8.65 21.52 10.98
CA GLY A 321 8.29 22.83 11.50
C GLY A 321 9.13 23.25 12.70
N ARG A 322 9.46 22.32 13.59
CA ARG A 322 10.38 22.59 14.70
C ARG A 322 11.81 22.81 14.19
N ASP A 323 12.33 21.90 13.38
CA ASP A 323 13.72 21.93 12.93
C ASP A 323 14.08 23.18 12.11
N VAL A 324 13.16 23.68 11.27
CA VAL A 324 13.41 24.90 10.50
C VAL A 324 13.67 26.12 11.38
N ILE A 325 13.04 26.20 12.55
CA ILE A 325 13.31 27.28 13.52
C ILE A 325 14.71 27.16 14.11
N HIS A 326 15.18 25.94 14.39
CA HIS A 326 16.57 25.72 14.81
C HIS A 326 17.56 26.15 13.71
N PHE A 327 17.30 25.79 12.45
CA PHE A 327 18.15 26.22 11.33
C PHE A 327 18.19 27.74 11.15
N ILE A 328 17.05 28.43 11.30
CA ILE A 328 16.98 29.91 11.28
C ILE A 328 17.84 30.52 12.40
N HIS A 329 17.99 29.86 13.53
CA HIS A 329 18.87 30.27 14.64
C HIS A 329 20.34 29.85 14.45
N GLY A 330 20.70 29.22 13.32
CA GLY A 330 22.06 28.75 13.04
C GLY A 330 22.43 27.47 13.79
N GLU A 331 21.47 26.76 14.35
CA GLU A 331 21.69 25.49 15.05
C GLU A 331 21.67 24.34 14.05
N ASP A 332 22.69 23.49 14.07
CA ASP A 332 22.76 22.30 13.22
C ASP A 332 22.03 21.14 13.91
N VAL A 333 20.72 21.02 13.65
CA VAL A 333 19.91 19.90 14.14
C VAL A 333 19.85 18.79 13.12
N LYS A 334 20.09 17.55 13.57
CA LYS A 334 19.89 16.38 12.73
C LYS A 334 18.39 16.06 12.60
N PRO A 335 17.93 15.55 11.44
CA PRO A 335 16.57 15.05 11.28
C PRO A 335 16.18 14.00 12.33
N VAL A 336 14.88 13.88 12.63
CA VAL A 336 14.36 13.00 13.71
C VAL A 336 14.74 11.52 13.52
N ASP A 337 14.86 11.10 12.27
CA ASP A 337 15.19 9.74 11.86
C ASP A 337 16.70 9.45 11.89
N HIS A 338 17.55 10.48 12.03
CA HIS A 338 19.01 10.34 11.92
C HIS A 338 19.59 9.36 12.94
N PRO A 339 19.23 9.37 14.24
CA PRO A 339 19.73 8.37 15.19
C PRO A 339 19.34 6.93 14.82
N LEU A 340 18.15 6.75 14.24
CA LEU A 340 17.66 5.44 13.82
C LEU A 340 18.38 4.94 12.56
N LEU A 341 18.64 5.83 11.60
CA LEU A 341 19.46 5.52 10.43
C LEU A 341 20.92 5.25 10.81
N ALA A 342 21.48 6.00 11.77
CA ALA A 342 22.82 5.77 12.28
C ALA A 342 22.93 4.39 12.94
N LEU A 343 21.93 3.99 13.73
CA LEU A 343 21.81 2.63 14.27
C LEU A 343 21.72 1.59 13.15
N LYS A 344 20.92 1.86 12.11
CA LYS A 344 20.77 0.96 10.97
C LYS A 344 22.11 0.76 10.24
N PHE A 345 22.85 1.84 9.98
CA PHE A 345 24.13 1.80 9.27
C PHE A 345 25.33 1.37 10.14
N ALA A 346 25.17 1.21 11.45
CA ALA A 346 26.27 0.99 12.39
C ALA A 346 27.12 -0.26 12.11
N LEU A 347 26.58 -1.25 11.40
CA LEU A 347 27.25 -2.50 11.06
C LEU A 347 27.82 -2.54 9.64
N LEU A 348 27.61 -1.48 8.87
CA LEU A 348 28.10 -1.39 7.50
C LEU A 348 29.58 -1.01 7.49
N PRO A 349 30.33 -1.37 6.43
CA PRO A 349 31.76 -1.08 6.32
C PRO A 349 32.07 0.40 6.04
N TYR A 350 31.13 1.31 6.32
CA TYR A 350 31.27 2.74 6.06
C TYR A 350 31.71 3.49 7.32
N SER A 351 32.73 4.34 7.16
CA SER A 351 33.09 5.34 8.15
C SER A 351 32.62 6.72 7.66
N ALA A 352 31.32 6.92 7.58
CA ALA A 352 30.69 8.14 7.06
C ALA A 352 29.43 8.52 7.85
N ASP A 353 28.98 9.78 7.75
CA ASP A 353 27.71 10.20 8.36
C ASP A 353 26.52 9.60 7.59
N VAL A 354 25.36 9.56 8.23
CA VAL A 354 24.10 9.08 7.62
C VAL A 354 23.84 9.73 6.27
N ASP A 355 24.01 11.05 6.17
CA ASP A 355 23.69 11.80 4.95
C ASP A 355 24.63 11.45 3.78
N ASP A 356 25.90 11.15 4.08
CA ASP A 356 26.89 10.71 3.10
C ASP A 356 26.57 9.31 2.58
N ILE A 357 26.17 8.40 3.48
CA ILE A 357 25.78 7.02 3.13
C ILE A 357 24.52 7.04 2.24
N LEU A 358 23.53 7.86 2.58
CA LEU A 358 22.34 8.01 1.75
C LEU A 358 22.67 8.56 0.36
N THR A 359 23.54 9.56 0.29
CA THR A 359 24.02 10.12 -0.98
C THR A 359 24.74 9.06 -1.81
N LEU A 360 25.61 8.25 -1.18
CA LEU A 360 26.28 7.13 -1.82
C LEU A 360 25.27 6.14 -2.41
N TYR A 361 24.22 5.79 -1.66
CA TYR A 361 23.20 4.85 -2.11
C TYR A 361 22.43 5.40 -3.33
N GLN A 362 22.02 6.67 -3.29
CA GLN A 362 21.32 7.29 -4.43
C GLN A 362 22.20 7.38 -5.68
N GLN A 363 23.50 7.62 -5.52
CA GLN A 363 24.46 7.63 -6.64
C GLN A 363 24.65 6.23 -7.25
N ARG A 364 24.67 5.19 -6.41
CA ARG A 364 24.89 3.81 -6.87
C ARG A 364 23.63 3.14 -7.42
N ILE A 365 22.44 3.63 -7.06
CA ILE A 365 21.17 3.05 -7.47
C ILE A 365 20.45 4.02 -8.43
N PRO A 366 20.55 3.81 -9.76
CA PRO A 366 19.98 4.72 -10.75
C PRO A 366 18.48 4.97 -10.57
N MET A 367 17.72 3.96 -10.12
CA MET A 367 16.27 4.10 -9.94
C MET A 367 15.90 5.08 -8.80
N PHE A 368 16.81 5.33 -7.85
CA PHE A 368 16.58 6.21 -6.70
C PHE A 368 17.26 7.58 -6.84
N ALA A 369 18.02 7.80 -7.92
CA ALA A 369 18.79 9.02 -8.13
C ALA A 369 17.95 10.30 -8.21
N ARG A 370 16.68 10.18 -8.64
CA ARG A 370 15.73 11.30 -8.75
C ARG A 370 14.70 11.36 -7.61
N LEU A 371 14.82 10.48 -6.61
CA LEU A 371 14.01 10.60 -5.41
C LEU A 371 14.46 11.81 -4.60
N ASN A 372 13.50 12.59 -4.11
CA ASN A 372 13.81 13.64 -3.15
C ASN A 372 14.39 13.00 -1.86
N ALA A 373 15.24 13.75 -1.16
CA ALA A 373 15.98 13.23 -0.01
C ALA A 373 15.05 12.70 1.10
N LEU A 374 13.90 13.34 1.33
CA LEU A 374 12.94 12.94 2.36
C LEU A 374 12.29 11.58 2.06
N ALA A 375 11.82 11.38 0.82
CA ALA A 375 11.24 10.12 0.38
C ALA A 375 12.27 8.99 0.37
N PHE A 376 13.52 9.30 0.03
CA PHE A 376 14.59 8.31 0.07
C PHE A 376 14.93 7.89 1.50
N ARG A 377 14.95 8.81 2.47
CA ARG A 377 15.12 8.47 3.89
C ARG A 377 13.99 7.57 4.40
N GLU A 378 12.74 7.87 4.05
CA GLU A 378 11.59 7.04 4.39
C GLU A 378 11.75 5.61 3.85
N LEU A 379 12.12 5.49 2.57
CA LEU A 379 12.38 4.19 1.94
C LEU A 379 13.40 3.38 2.74
N ILE A 380 14.55 3.97 3.08
CA ILE A 380 15.60 3.27 3.84
C ILE A 380 15.17 2.96 5.28
N MET A 381 14.36 3.81 5.90
CA MET A 381 13.80 3.57 7.23
C MET A 381 12.87 2.35 7.25
N GLU A 382 12.00 2.21 6.25
CA GLU A 382 11.07 1.08 6.11
C GLU A 382 11.72 -0.20 5.55
N SER A 383 12.86 -0.09 4.87
CA SER A 383 13.60 -1.23 4.32
C SER A 383 14.57 -1.85 5.31
N GLU A 384 14.83 -3.14 5.15
CA GLU A 384 15.93 -3.84 5.83
C GLU A 384 17.22 -3.72 5.03
N ILE A 385 18.37 -3.69 5.71
CA ILE A 385 19.67 -3.71 5.05
C ILE A 385 20.32 -5.04 5.39
N ILE A 386 20.81 -5.74 4.37
CA ILE A 386 21.55 -6.98 4.56
C ILE A 386 22.99 -6.73 4.15
N TYR A 387 23.92 -7.10 5.04
CA TYR A 387 25.34 -7.06 4.79
C TYR A 387 25.91 -8.49 4.79
N GLY A 388 26.36 -8.93 3.63
CA GLY A 388 27.09 -10.18 3.43
C GLY A 388 28.52 -10.00 3.91
N VAL A 389 28.85 -10.59 5.05
CA VAL A 389 30.23 -10.63 5.53
C VAL A 389 30.96 -11.76 4.82
N GLY A 390 32.22 -11.53 4.43
CA GLY A 390 33.06 -12.55 3.81
C GLY A 390 33.37 -13.73 4.74
N ASP A 391 34.35 -14.55 4.35
CA ASP A 391 34.74 -15.72 5.15
C ASP A 391 35.34 -15.31 6.50
N VAL A 392 34.55 -15.45 7.57
CA VAL A 392 34.96 -15.13 8.94
C VAL A 392 34.98 -16.39 9.78
N SER A 393 36.15 -16.68 10.36
CA SER A 393 36.40 -17.88 11.18
C SER A 393 35.46 -18.06 12.38
N ASP A 394 34.90 -16.98 12.94
CA ASP A 394 33.90 -17.03 14.02
C ASP A 394 32.77 -16.01 13.78
N TYR A 395 31.85 -16.38 12.89
CA TYR A 395 30.64 -15.59 12.62
C TYR A 395 29.77 -15.37 13.87
N GLN A 396 29.74 -16.31 14.82
CA GLN A 396 28.94 -16.16 16.05
C GLN A 396 29.54 -15.12 17.00
N ALA A 397 30.86 -14.94 17.00
CA ALA A 397 31.49 -13.83 17.72
C ALA A 397 31.11 -12.47 17.10
N LEU A 398 31.13 -12.37 15.77
CA LEU A 398 30.69 -11.15 15.07
C LEU A 398 29.22 -10.80 15.34
N GLU A 399 28.31 -11.78 15.33
CA GLU A 399 26.91 -11.56 15.68
C GLU A 399 26.75 -11.03 17.11
N ARG A 400 27.48 -11.60 18.08
CA ARG A 400 27.44 -11.13 19.48
C ARG A 400 28.00 -9.73 19.65
N GLU A 401 29.06 -9.38 18.91
CA GLU A 401 29.62 -8.02 18.92
C GLU A 401 28.63 -7.02 18.29
N ALA A 402 28.01 -7.40 17.17
CA ALA A 402 26.97 -6.61 16.52
C ALA A 402 25.76 -6.38 17.43
N ASP A 403 25.28 -7.41 18.14
CA ASP A 403 24.19 -7.30 19.10
C ASP A 403 24.54 -6.40 20.28
N THR A 404 25.78 -6.48 20.77
CA THR A 404 26.27 -5.61 21.85
C THR A 404 26.30 -4.15 21.40
N LEU A 405 26.82 -3.88 20.19
CA LEU A 405 26.85 -2.54 19.62
C LEU A 405 25.43 -1.98 19.41
N ARG A 406 24.50 -2.80 18.89
CA ARG A 406 23.09 -2.41 18.71
C ARG A 406 22.45 -2.05 20.06
N ALA A 407 22.62 -2.90 21.08
CA ALA A 407 22.08 -2.67 22.41
C ALA A 407 22.61 -1.37 23.03
N GLN A 408 23.91 -1.10 22.88
CA GLN A 408 24.53 0.14 23.35
C GLN A 408 23.92 1.37 22.65
N ARG A 409 23.79 1.32 21.31
CA ARG A 409 23.22 2.42 20.53
C ARG A 409 21.74 2.67 20.84
N ILE A 410 20.96 1.62 21.07
CA ILE A 410 19.56 1.75 21.50
C ILE A 410 19.50 2.44 22.87
N ALA A 411 20.34 2.02 23.82
CA ALA A 411 20.41 2.66 25.13
C ALA A 411 20.82 4.15 25.04
N ASP A 412 21.74 4.50 24.13
CA ASP A 412 22.12 5.90 23.88
C ASP A 412 20.93 6.74 23.36
N ILE A 413 20.11 6.17 22.47
CA ILE A 413 18.90 6.80 21.94
C ILE A 413 17.86 6.98 23.05
N GLU A 414 17.61 5.95 23.84
CA GLU A 414 16.67 6.02 24.97
C GLU A 414 17.11 7.06 26.01
N ALA A 415 18.39 7.08 26.38
CA ALA A 415 18.93 8.09 27.28
C ALA A 415 18.82 9.51 26.70
N ALA A 416 18.96 9.69 25.38
CA ALA A 416 18.73 10.98 24.72
C ALA A 416 17.26 11.39 24.77
N ARG A 417 16.32 10.44 24.59
CA ARG A 417 14.88 10.67 24.72
C ARG A 417 14.49 11.08 26.15
N GLU A 418 15.03 10.41 27.16
CA GLU A 418 14.80 10.74 28.57
C GLU A 418 15.30 12.15 28.91
N ARG A 419 16.52 12.51 28.45
CA ARG A 419 17.05 13.87 28.61
C ARG A 419 16.15 14.92 27.97
N LEU A 420 15.65 14.66 26.76
CA LEU A 420 14.73 15.56 26.08
C LEU A 420 13.40 15.69 26.84
N GLN A 421 12.83 14.59 27.32
CA GLN A 421 11.62 14.62 28.13
C GLN A 421 11.81 15.41 29.42
N GLN A 422 12.94 15.23 30.11
CA GLN A 422 13.26 15.97 31.33
C GLN A 422 13.41 17.47 31.05
N GLN A 423 14.12 17.85 29.98
CA GLN A 423 14.22 19.26 29.57
C GLN A 423 12.84 19.89 29.31
N ARG A 424 11.91 19.14 28.72
CA ARG A 424 10.53 19.62 28.49
C ARG A 424 9.75 19.80 29.79
N ARG A 425 9.90 18.88 30.74
CA ARG A 425 9.29 19.00 32.08
C ARG A 425 9.85 20.23 32.82
N ASP A 426 11.17 20.42 32.77
CA ASP A 426 11.85 21.56 33.40
C ASP A 426 11.43 22.90 32.76
N ALA A 427 11.15 22.90 31.45
CA ALA A 427 10.62 24.04 30.71
C ALA A 427 9.10 24.29 30.95
N GLY A 428 8.46 23.55 31.85
CA GLY A 428 7.03 23.69 32.16
C GLY A 428 6.10 23.25 31.03
N GLN A 429 6.59 22.47 30.07
CA GLN A 429 5.77 21.95 28.97
C GLN A 429 5.05 20.68 29.41
N ALA A 430 3.81 20.49 28.94
CA ALA A 430 3.08 19.24 29.14
C ALA A 430 3.83 18.09 28.44
N SER A 431 4.47 17.22 29.22
CA SER A 431 5.16 16.03 28.70
C SER A 431 4.18 14.89 28.52
N GLN A 432 3.92 14.48 27.28
CA GLN A 432 3.34 13.17 27.02
C GLN A 432 4.43 12.11 27.23
N GLU A 433 4.11 11.02 27.91
CA GLU A 433 4.99 9.84 27.93
C GLU A 433 5.19 9.37 26.50
N LEU A 434 6.43 9.41 26.01
CA LEU A 434 6.73 8.82 24.70
C LEU A 434 6.52 7.31 24.83
N PRO A 435 5.79 6.67 23.91
CA PRO A 435 5.71 5.23 23.88
C PRO A 435 7.13 4.64 23.74
N PRO A 436 7.36 3.40 24.23
CA PRO A 436 8.61 2.70 23.96
C PRO A 436 8.88 2.72 22.46
N LEU A 437 10.14 2.93 22.09
CA LEU A 437 10.53 2.89 20.68
C LEU A 437 10.16 1.52 20.13
N SER A 438 9.37 1.48 19.06
CA SER A 438 9.30 0.27 18.25
C SER A 438 10.74 -0.03 17.80
N PRO A 439 11.25 -1.26 18.05
CA PRO A 439 12.62 -1.58 17.68
C PRO A 439 12.78 -1.33 16.18
N PRO A 440 13.72 -0.45 15.77
CA PRO A 440 13.90 -0.13 14.37
C PRO A 440 14.41 -1.38 13.62
N VAL A 441 14.06 -1.48 12.34
CA VAL A 441 14.62 -2.52 11.46
C VAL A 441 16.13 -2.23 11.33
N VAL A 442 16.95 -3.10 11.91
CA VAL A 442 18.42 -2.96 11.92
C VAL A 442 19.05 -3.74 10.77
N THR A 443 20.29 -3.41 10.43
CA THR A 443 21.06 -4.19 9.43
C THR A 443 21.22 -5.63 9.89
N GLN A 444 20.92 -6.61 9.02
CA GLN A 444 21.19 -8.03 9.26
C GLN A 444 22.53 -8.42 8.66
N LEU A 445 23.34 -9.13 9.45
CA LEU A 445 24.53 -9.80 8.92
C LEU A 445 24.11 -11.12 8.29
N ARG A 446 24.78 -11.51 7.20
CA ARG A 446 24.61 -12.81 6.53
C ARG A 446 25.97 -13.36 6.16
N ARG A 447 26.11 -14.69 6.22
CA ARG A 447 27.33 -15.37 5.78
C ARG A 447 27.42 -15.36 4.27
N ASP A 448 28.63 -15.45 3.77
CA ASP A 448 28.88 -15.76 2.37
C ASP A 448 28.14 -17.04 1.95
N GLY A 449 27.51 -16.99 0.79
CA GLY A 449 26.72 -18.08 0.22
C GLY A 449 25.36 -18.31 0.89
N ASP A 450 24.98 -17.52 1.91
CA ASP A 450 23.64 -17.60 2.49
C ASP A 450 22.58 -17.36 1.41
N ALA A 451 21.58 -18.23 1.40
CA ALA A 451 20.43 -18.07 0.52
C ALA A 451 19.56 -16.91 1.01
N LEU A 452 19.39 -15.88 0.18
CA LEU A 452 18.40 -14.83 0.40
C LEU A 452 16.98 -15.39 0.23
N TYR A 453 16.81 -16.29 -0.73
CA TYR A 453 15.64 -17.14 -0.89
C TYR A 453 15.98 -18.38 -1.71
N ARG A 454 15.14 -19.40 -1.58
CA ARG A 454 15.19 -20.64 -2.35
C ARG A 454 14.06 -20.69 -3.38
N ASP A 455 14.20 -21.60 -4.34
CA ASP A 455 13.12 -21.87 -5.27
C ASP A 455 11.86 -22.34 -4.51
N GLY A 456 10.70 -21.83 -4.89
CA GLY A 456 9.43 -22.12 -4.22
C GLY A 456 9.13 -21.27 -2.99
N ASP A 457 10.08 -20.48 -2.48
CA ASP A 457 9.84 -19.62 -1.31
C ASP A 457 8.86 -18.49 -1.66
N TYR A 458 7.80 -18.33 -0.87
CA TYR A 458 7.00 -17.12 -0.92
C TYR A 458 7.71 -15.99 -0.17
N SER A 459 7.98 -14.87 -0.84
CA SER A 459 8.39 -13.64 -0.17
C SER A 459 7.83 -12.43 -0.90
N ASN A 460 7.67 -11.33 -0.17
CA ASN A 460 7.07 -10.10 -0.67
C ASN A 460 8.09 -8.96 -0.73
N SER A 461 9.37 -9.31 -0.84
CA SER A 461 10.45 -8.33 -0.74
C SER A 461 11.04 -8.01 -2.10
N PHE A 462 11.50 -6.78 -2.26
CA PHE A 462 12.23 -6.31 -3.42
C PHE A 462 13.66 -5.99 -2.98
N TYR A 463 14.65 -6.53 -3.68
CA TYR A 463 16.04 -6.39 -3.29
C TYR A 463 16.78 -5.46 -4.26
N THR A 464 17.50 -4.48 -3.72
CA THR A 464 18.36 -3.59 -4.50
C THR A 464 19.82 -3.75 -4.05
N ILE A 465 20.73 -3.92 -4.99
CA ILE A 465 22.16 -4.13 -4.71
C ILE A 465 22.85 -2.77 -4.68
N VAL A 466 23.42 -2.41 -3.52
CA VAL A 466 24.20 -1.18 -3.35
C VAL A 466 25.66 -1.45 -3.70
N GLU A 467 26.23 -2.53 -3.15
CA GLU A 467 27.62 -2.95 -3.31
C GLU A 467 27.70 -4.47 -3.42
N GLY A 468 28.80 -4.98 -3.98
CA GLY A 468 29.01 -6.41 -4.18
C GLY A 468 28.11 -7.00 -5.26
N SER A 469 27.72 -8.26 -5.10
CA SER A 469 26.91 -8.97 -6.08
C SER A 469 26.00 -10.04 -5.46
N VAL A 470 24.97 -10.40 -6.21
CA VAL A 470 24.06 -11.49 -5.87
C VAL A 470 24.00 -12.45 -7.05
N THR A 471 24.13 -13.74 -6.77
CA THR A 471 24.04 -14.77 -7.79
C THR A 471 22.64 -15.38 -7.80
N LEU A 472 21.94 -15.26 -8.93
CA LEU A 472 20.64 -15.88 -9.17
C LEU A 472 20.82 -17.18 -9.95
N THR A 473 20.39 -18.31 -9.39
CA THR A 473 20.50 -19.64 -10.02
C THR A 473 19.11 -20.18 -10.33
N SER A 474 18.79 -20.38 -11.60
CA SER A 474 17.55 -21.06 -12.01
C SER A 474 17.66 -22.57 -11.79
N GLU A 475 16.56 -23.26 -11.50
CA GLU A 475 16.54 -24.71 -11.24
C GLU A 475 17.12 -25.55 -12.39
N ASP A 476 16.76 -25.19 -13.64
CA ASP A 476 17.19 -25.88 -14.87
C ASP A 476 18.04 -24.97 -15.80
N GLY A 477 18.52 -23.82 -15.31
CA GLY A 477 19.08 -22.75 -16.13
C GLY A 477 20.44 -22.20 -15.68
N PRO A 478 21.05 -21.29 -16.47
CA PRO A 478 22.34 -20.69 -16.14
C PRO A 478 22.23 -19.76 -14.93
N SER A 479 23.31 -19.65 -14.15
CA SER A 479 23.43 -18.66 -13.08
C SER A 479 23.67 -17.27 -13.66
N THR A 480 22.96 -16.27 -13.15
CA THR A 480 23.15 -14.86 -13.51
C THR A 480 23.60 -14.07 -12.28
N THR A 481 24.75 -13.44 -12.36
CA THR A 481 25.24 -12.53 -11.32
C THR A 481 24.73 -11.12 -11.57
N LEU A 482 24.15 -10.52 -10.54
CA LEU A 482 23.70 -9.13 -10.51
C LEU A 482 24.66 -8.31 -9.66
N GLY A 483 25.04 -7.13 -10.13
CA GLY A 483 25.96 -6.22 -9.47
C GLY A 483 25.30 -4.91 -8.99
N PRO A 484 26.11 -3.93 -8.57
CA PRO A 484 25.63 -2.67 -8.01
C PRO A 484 24.66 -1.90 -8.91
N GLY A 485 23.62 -1.32 -8.32
CA GLY A 485 22.57 -0.58 -9.00
C GLY A 485 21.50 -1.45 -9.67
N GLN A 486 21.71 -2.77 -9.76
CA GLN A 486 20.69 -3.72 -10.20
C GLN A 486 19.80 -4.15 -9.02
N PHE A 487 18.64 -4.69 -9.34
CA PHE A 487 17.66 -5.16 -8.35
C PHE A 487 17.07 -6.50 -8.76
N PHE A 488 16.41 -7.20 -7.84
CA PHE A 488 15.72 -8.45 -8.12
C PHE A 488 14.56 -8.70 -7.17
N GLY A 489 13.72 -9.65 -7.57
CA GLY A 489 12.57 -10.07 -6.81
C GLY A 489 11.26 -9.36 -7.14
N GLU A 490 11.27 -8.49 -8.13
CA GLU A 490 10.11 -7.81 -8.71
C GLU A 490 9.05 -8.77 -9.25
N LEU A 491 9.45 -9.95 -9.75
CA LEU A 491 8.52 -10.95 -10.28
C LEU A 491 7.53 -11.42 -9.20
N SER A 492 8.04 -11.83 -8.05
CA SER A 492 7.22 -12.29 -6.91
C SER A 492 6.47 -11.13 -6.25
N LEU A 493 7.11 -9.95 -6.15
CA LEU A 493 6.49 -8.72 -5.64
C LEU A 493 5.23 -8.35 -6.44
N LEU A 494 5.26 -8.43 -7.77
CA LEU A 494 4.15 -8.03 -8.62
C LEU A 494 3.12 -9.15 -8.80
N SER A 495 3.58 -10.39 -9.05
CA SER A 495 2.67 -11.52 -9.29
C SER A 495 2.01 -12.05 -8.01
N GLY A 496 2.73 -12.07 -6.87
CA GLY A 496 2.33 -12.78 -5.66
C GLY A 496 2.75 -14.26 -5.65
N ARG A 497 3.55 -14.70 -6.62
CA ARG A 497 4.04 -16.09 -6.75
C ARG A 497 5.24 -16.38 -5.89
N PRO A 498 5.53 -17.68 -5.62
CA PRO A 498 6.79 -18.02 -5.00
C PRO A 498 7.96 -17.64 -5.91
N ARG A 499 9.15 -17.54 -5.32
CA ARG A 499 10.41 -17.26 -6.02
C ARG A 499 10.69 -18.36 -7.02
N SER A 500 11.15 -17.96 -8.21
CA SER A 500 11.72 -18.87 -9.19
C SER A 500 13.24 -18.80 -9.09
N GLY A 501 13.87 -19.96 -8.96
CA GLY A 501 15.29 -20.08 -8.71
C GLY A 501 15.71 -19.68 -7.29
N HIS A 502 17.01 -19.72 -7.08
CA HIS A 502 17.68 -19.45 -5.82
C HIS A 502 18.47 -18.15 -5.92
N ALA A 503 18.49 -17.35 -4.86
CA ALA A 503 19.37 -16.19 -4.76
C ALA A 503 20.38 -16.41 -3.62
N SER A 504 21.66 -16.38 -3.94
CA SER A 504 22.75 -16.45 -2.96
C SER A 504 23.49 -15.13 -2.89
N LEU A 505 23.82 -14.74 -1.66
CA LEU A 505 24.61 -13.54 -1.38
C LEU A 505 26.10 -13.81 -1.59
N ASP A 506 26.79 -12.96 -2.36
CA ASP A 506 28.26 -13.02 -2.49
C ASP A 506 28.94 -12.19 -1.37
N PRO A 507 30.25 -12.38 -1.08
CA PRO A 507 30.96 -11.64 -0.04
C PRO A 507 30.95 -10.12 -0.23
N ASP A 508 31.02 -9.39 0.88
CA ASP A 508 31.12 -7.92 0.91
C ASP A 508 29.97 -7.22 0.17
N THR A 509 28.81 -7.87 0.15
CA THR A 509 27.61 -7.36 -0.54
C THR A 509 26.73 -6.59 0.43
N VAL A 510 26.36 -5.37 0.03
CA VAL A 510 25.38 -4.54 0.75
C VAL A 510 24.14 -4.44 -0.10
N LEU A 511 23.00 -4.88 0.43
CA LEU A 511 21.72 -4.82 -0.26
C LEU A 511 20.62 -4.25 0.61
N ILE A 512 19.62 -3.66 -0.05
CA ILE A 512 18.42 -3.11 0.58
C ILE A 512 17.26 -4.04 0.25
N GLU A 513 16.66 -4.65 1.27
CA GLU A 513 15.43 -5.41 1.18
C GLU A 513 14.23 -4.50 1.49
N THR A 514 13.47 -4.14 0.46
CA THR A 514 12.30 -3.27 0.57
C THR A 514 11.01 -4.09 0.63
N PRO A 515 10.17 -3.92 1.68
CA PRO A 515 8.87 -4.58 1.77
C PRO A 515 7.90 -4.20 0.64
N ARG A 516 7.00 -5.13 0.27
CA ARG A 516 5.97 -4.90 -0.77
C ARG A 516 5.17 -3.62 -0.59
N ARG A 517 4.70 -3.34 0.62
CA ARG A 517 3.89 -2.14 0.91
C ARG A 517 4.65 -0.86 0.55
N THR A 518 5.89 -0.76 1.00
CA THR A 518 6.79 0.37 0.73
C THR A 518 7.07 0.50 -0.76
N MET A 519 7.40 -0.60 -1.44
CA MET A 519 7.69 -0.57 -2.88
C MET A 519 6.47 -0.19 -3.72
N LEU A 520 5.29 -0.73 -3.43
CA LEU A 520 4.06 -0.37 -4.13
C LEU A 520 3.67 1.10 -3.89
N LYS A 521 3.85 1.61 -2.67
CA LYS A 521 3.67 3.04 -2.35
C LYS A 521 4.62 3.90 -3.17
N LEU A 522 5.89 3.51 -3.25
CA LEU A 522 6.91 4.21 -4.03
C LEU A 522 6.54 4.24 -5.52
N MET A 523 6.21 3.10 -6.12
CA MET A 523 5.80 3.01 -7.53
C MET A 523 4.53 3.84 -7.83
N ALA A 524 3.56 3.87 -6.92
CA ALA A 524 2.35 4.67 -7.09
C ALA A 524 2.61 6.18 -7.01
N SER A 525 3.63 6.60 -6.26
CA SER A 525 3.99 8.01 -6.05
C SER A 525 5.07 8.53 -7.01
N ASN A 526 5.85 7.63 -7.62
CA ASN A 526 6.97 7.98 -8.49
C ASN A 526 6.91 7.20 -9.81
N ALA A 527 6.53 7.90 -10.88
CA ALA A 527 6.40 7.32 -12.22
C ALA A 527 7.73 6.79 -12.77
N GLU A 528 8.87 7.43 -12.48
CA GLU A 528 10.18 6.99 -12.99
C GLU A 528 10.60 5.66 -12.37
N VAL A 529 10.37 5.49 -11.05
CA VAL A 529 10.60 4.21 -10.37
C VAL A 529 9.67 3.14 -10.95
N SER A 530 8.38 3.45 -11.14
CA SER A 530 7.42 2.52 -11.72
C SER A 530 7.82 2.08 -13.12
N GLU A 531 8.11 3.01 -14.03
CA GLU A 531 8.52 2.73 -15.41
C GLU A 531 9.83 1.93 -15.46
N GLY A 532 10.80 2.27 -14.60
CA GLY A 532 12.07 1.54 -14.49
C GLY A 532 11.88 0.08 -14.06
N ILE A 533 11.05 -0.15 -13.04
CA ILE A 533 10.75 -1.51 -12.54
C ILE A 533 9.96 -2.30 -13.59
N GLU A 534 8.98 -1.68 -14.25
CA GLU A 534 8.16 -2.35 -15.26
C GLU A 534 8.99 -2.79 -16.47
N ALA A 535 9.92 -1.96 -16.95
CA ALA A 535 10.78 -2.32 -18.06
C ALA A 535 11.64 -3.55 -17.74
N VAL A 536 12.27 -3.59 -16.57
CA VAL A 536 13.11 -4.72 -16.14
C VAL A 536 12.28 -5.98 -15.89
N PHE A 537 11.09 -5.85 -15.29
CA PHE A 537 10.15 -6.95 -15.11
C PHE A 537 9.84 -7.61 -16.46
N VAL A 538 9.47 -6.81 -17.47
CA VAL A 538 9.13 -7.33 -18.80
C VAL A 538 10.34 -8.01 -19.44
N GLN A 539 11.53 -7.39 -19.37
CA GLN A 539 12.76 -8.01 -19.89
C GLN A 539 13.01 -9.40 -19.28
N ARG A 540 12.87 -9.53 -17.95
CA ARG A 540 13.06 -10.80 -17.24
C ARG A 540 11.98 -11.82 -17.53
N ALA A 541 10.73 -11.41 -17.57
CA ALA A 541 9.61 -12.29 -17.91
C ALA A 541 9.76 -12.85 -19.33
N LEU A 542 10.19 -12.03 -20.29
CA LEU A 542 10.48 -12.46 -21.65
C LEU A 542 11.69 -13.40 -21.72
N GLN A 543 12.76 -13.09 -20.99
CA GLN A 543 13.95 -13.94 -20.92
C GLN A 543 13.59 -15.33 -20.38
N GLN A 544 12.94 -15.40 -19.21
CA GLN A 544 12.57 -16.65 -18.55
C GLN A 544 11.66 -17.51 -19.44
N CYS A 545 10.67 -16.88 -20.08
CA CYS A 545 9.69 -17.60 -20.87
C CYS A 545 10.19 -18.01 -22.27
N PHE A 546 10.91 -17.13 -22.99
CA PHE A 546 11.21 -17.32 -24.41
C PHE A 546 12.69 -17.45 -24.74
N ALA A 547 13.59 -16.87 -23.94
CA ALA A 547 14.97 -16.69 -24.34
C ALA A 547 15.96 -16.73 -23.15
N PRO A 548 16.05 -17.84 -22.41
CA PRO A 548 16.82 -17.92 -21.16
C PRO A 548 18.33 -17.76 -21.37
N GLU A 549 18.82 -18.04 -22.57
CA GLU A 549 20.24 -17.91 -22.94
C GLU A 549 20.62 -16.50 -23.43
N VAL A 550 19.64 -15.60 -23.60
CA VAL A 550 19.84 -14.25 -24.17
C VAL A 550 20.04 -13.23 -23.06
N SER A 551 20.94 -12.26 -23.25
CA SER A 551 21.19 -11.23 -22.24
C SER A 551 20.04 -10.22 -22.11
N TYR A 552 19.86 -9.63 -20.93
CA TYR A 552 18.81 -8.62 -20.69
C TYR A 552 18.90 -7.41 -21.64
N SER A 553 20.12 -6.99 -21.98
CA SER A 553 20.35 -5.86 -22.89
C SER A 553 19.78 -6.11 -24.29
N GLU A 554 19.84 -7.35 -24.78
CA GLU A 554 19.35 -7.71 -26.11
C GLU A 554 17.82 -7.82 -26.18
N LEU A 555 17.15 -7.91 -25.02
CA LEU A 555 15.69 -7.94 -24.91
C LEU A 555 15.09 -6.56 -24.63
N ARG A 556 15.91 -5.52 -24.42
CA ARG A 556 15.45 -4.18 -24.05
C ARG A 556 14.51 -3.56 -25.07
N GLU A 557 14.88 -3.58 -26.35
CA GLU A 557 14.05 -3.00 -27.41
C GLU A 557 12.71 -3.72 -27.53
N ILE A 558 12.71 -5.05 -27.40
CA ILE A 558 11.50 -5.87 -27.43
C ILE A 558 10.62 -5.54 -26.23
N ALA A 559 11.20 -5.47 -25.02
CA ALA A 559 10.47 -5.16 -23.80
C ALA A 559 9.83 -3.76 -23.83
N MET A 560 10.44 -2.79 -24.50
CA MET A 560 9.85 -1.46 -24.69
C MET A 560 8.72 -1.42 -25.73
N SER A 561 8.60 -2.45 -26.58
CA SER A 561 7.59 -2.53 -27.65
C SER A 561 6.31 -3.30 -27.25
N VAL A 562 6.37 -4.11 -26.20
CA VAL A 562 5.23 -4.91 -25.76
C VAL A 562 4.25 -4.07 -24.97
N LYS A 563 2.97 -4.43 -25.06
CA LYS A 563 1.87 -3.70 -24.41
C LYS A 563 1.38 -4.48 -23.19
N ASN A 564 1.13 -3.77 -22.10
CA ASN A 564 0.46 -4.35 -20.92
C ASN A 564 -1.06 -4.13 -21.02
N SER A 565 -1.85 -5.14 -20.68
CA SER A 565 -3.31 -5.06 -20.56
C SER A 565 -3.80 -5.61 -19.23
N ASN A 566 -4.85 -4.99 -18.71
CA ASN A 566 -5.46 -5.32 -17.42
C ASN A 566 -6.92 -5.74 -17.65
N TYR A 567 -7.31 -6.83 -17.01
CA TYR A 567 -8.62 -7.47 -17.08
C TYR A 567 -9.17 -7.69 -15.67
N ASN A 568 -10.45 -7.39 -15.49
CA ASN A 568 -11.18 -7.75 -14.29
C ASN A 568 -11.64 -9.20 -14.36
N ARG A 569 -12.01 -9.76 -13.21
CA ARG A 569 -12.60 -11.09 -13.15
C ARG A 569 -13.86 -11.18 -14.01
N GLY A 570 -13.92 -12.17 -14.89
CA GLY A 570 -15.00 -12.41 -15.84
C GLY A 570 -14.77 -11.77 -17.22
N ASP A 571 -13.79 -10.87 -17.37
CA ASP A 571 -13.50 -10.26 -18.66
C ASP A 571 -12.95 -11.31 -19.64
N THR A 572 -13.43 -11.26 -20.88
CA THR A 572 -12.96 -12.12 -21.96
C THR A 572 -11.74 -11.49 -22.64
N ILE A 573 -10.64 -12.24 -22.71
CA ILE A 573 -9.38 -11.81 -23.34
C ILE A 573 -9.44 -12.05 -24.86
N TYR A 574 -9.91 -13.23 -25.26
CA TYR A 574 -10.23 -13.60 -26.64
C TYR A 574 -11.30 -14.71 -26.64
N ARG A 575 -12.02 -14.87 -27.75
CA ARG A 575 -13.09 -15.87 -27.89
C ARG A 575 -12.70 -17.02 -28.81
N GLU A 576 -13.29 -18.18 -28.56
CA GLU A 576 -13.25 -19.35 -29.44
C GLU A 576 -13.73 -18.96 -30.85
N GLY A 577 -12.98 -19.38 -31.87
CA GLY A 577 -13.25 -19.08 -33.27
C GLY A 577 -12.73 -17.73 -33.77
N GLU A 578 -12.20 -16.87 -32.90
CA GLU A 578 -11.58 -15.61 -33.33
C GLU A 578 -10.24 -15.84 -34.02
N HIS A 579 -9.90 -14.99 -34.98
CA HIS A 579 -8.54 -14.90 -35.51
C HIS A 579 -7.76 -13.82 -34.76
N ASP A 580 -6.61 -14.18 -34.22
CA ASP A 580 -5.78 -13.25 -33.43
C ASP A 580 -4.30 -13.60 -33.62
N ASP A 581 -3.46 -12.57 -33.75
CA ASP A 581 -2.02 -12.69 -33.96
C ASP A 581 -1.20 -12.39 -32.69
N ARG A 582 -1.87 -12.39 -31.53
CA ARG A 582 -1.27 -12.14 -30.22
C ARG A 582 -1.13 -13.40 -29.38
N LEU A 583 -0.04 -13.45 -28.65
CA LEU A 583 0.20 -14.29 -27.48
C LEU A 583 0.12 -13.43 -26.23
N PHE A 584 -0.35 -14.00 -25.12
CA PHE A 584 -0.38 -13.31 -23.85
C PHE A 584 0.49 -14.05 -22.83
N LEU A 585 1.42 -13.33 -22.21
CA LEU A 585 2.14 -13.80 -21.02
C LEU A 585 1.44 -13.23 -19.79
N ILE A 586 1.02 -14.10 -18.88
CA ILE A 586 0.30 -13.68 -17.67
C ILE A 586 1.31 -13.08 -16.69
N ARG A 587 1.21 -11.78 -16.43
CA ARG A 587 2.09 -11.07 -15.49
C ARG A 587 1.60 -11.23 -14.05
N SER A 588 0.30 -11.05 -13.82
CA SER A 588 -0.35 -11.27 -12.53
C SER A 588 -1.77 -11.83 -12.74
N GLY A 589 -2.27 -12.64 -11.81
CA GLY A 589 -3.63 -13.19 -11.87
C GLY A 589 -3.74 -14.58 -12.53
N THR A 590 -4.95 -14.89 -12.98
CA THR A 590 -5.35 -16.24 -13.43
C THR A 590 -6.29 -16.15 -14.62
N VAL A 591 -6.01 -16.94 -15.66
CA VAL A 591 -6.81 -17.06 -16.87
C VAL A 591 -7.36 -18.48 -16.98
N ALA A 592 -8.67 -18.60 -17.18
CA ALA A 592 -9.32 -19.86 -17.51
C ALA A 592 -9.53 -19.95 -19.03
N LEU A 593 -9.19 -21.10 -19.61
CA LEU A 593 -9.64 -21.45 -20.95
C LEU A 593 -11.01 -22.13 -20.85
N THR A 594 -11.93 -21.69 -21.68
CA THR A 594 -13.33 -22.14 -21.67
C THR A 594 -13.76 -22.56 -23.06
N ARG A 595 -14.58 -23.61 -23.13
CA ARG A 595 -15.22 -24.06 -24.36
C ARG A 595 -16.72 -24.08 -24.20
N SER A 596 -17.42 -23.70 -25.25
CA SER A 596 -18.89 -23.80 -25.28
C SER A 596 -19.30 -25.26 -25.45
N SER A 597 -20.05 -25.81 -24.48
CA SER A 597 -20.65 -27.14 -24.55
C SER A 597 -22.08 -27.09 -24.01
N ASN A 598 -23.06 -27.51 -24.81
CA ASN A 598 -24.49 -27.49 -24.47
C ASN A 598 -25.00 -26.13 -23.94
N GLY A 599 -24.49 -25.02 -24.50
CA GLY A 599 -24.87 -23.66 -24.09
C GLY A 599 -24.25 -23.18 -22.77
N ARG A 600 -23.36 -23.97 -22.14
CA ARG A 600 -22.55 -23.57 -20.98
C ARG A 600 -21.08 -23.40 -21.37
N GLN A 601 -20.41 -22.45 -20.74
CA GLN A 601 -18.96 -22.30 -20.85
C GLN A 601 -18.31 -23.18 -19.79
N LEU A 602 -17.61 -24.23 -20.23
CA LEU A 602 -16.92 -25.16 -19.34
C LEU A 602 -15.43 -24.84 -19.32
N ALA A 603 -14.83 -24.79 -18.13
CA ALA A 603 -13.40 -24.57 -17.97
C ALA A 603 -12.65 -25.84 -18.41
N VAL A 604 -11.84 -25.69 -19.46
CA VAL A 604 -11.03 -26.75 -20.06
C VAL A 604 -9.55 -26.56 -19.79
N GLY A 605 -9.15 -25.46 -19.13
CA GLY A 605 -7.80 -25.26 -18.66
C GLY A 605 -7.68 -24.04 -17.76
N GLN A 606 -6.60 -23.98 -16.99
CA GLN A 606 -6.30 -22.85 -16.11
C GLN A 606 -4.81 -22.51 -16.17
N TYR A 607 -4.55 -21.23 -16.32
CA TYR A 607 -3.21 -20.67 -16.47
C TYR A 607 -3.04 -19.51 -15.53
N HIS A 608 -1.80 -19.28 -15.14
CA HIS A 608 -1.49 -18.36 -14.09
C HIS A 608 -0.23 -17.57 -14.40
N SER A 609 0.17 -16.69 -13.48
CA SER A 609 1.31 -15.78 -13.70
C SER A 609 2.61 -16.52 -14.03
N GLY A 610 3.35 -16.01 -15.01
CA GLY A 610 4.51 -16.64 -15.63
C GLY A 610 4.18 -17.62 -16.76
N GLN A 611 2.92 -18.03 -16.92
CA GLN A 611 2.50 -18.92 -18.02
C GLN A 611 1.95 -18.10 -19.20
N ILE A 612 1.95 -18.74 -20.37
CA ILE A 612 1.45 -18.15 -21.61
C ILE A 612 0.12 -18.75 -22.03
N VAL A 613 -0.72 -17.93 -22.68
CA VAL A 613 -1.96 -18.37 -23.31
C VAL A 613 -2.07 -17.82 -24.72
N GLY A 614 -2.70 -18.59 -25.60
CA GLY A 614 -2.94 -18.19 -26.98
C GLY A 614 -1.81 -18.53 -27.96
N GLN A 615 -0.83 -19.34 -27.56
CA GLN A 615 0.31 -19.72 -28.39
C GLN A 615 -0.06 -20.53 -29.62
N MET A 616 -1.16 -21.29 -29.57
CA MET A 616 -1.61 -22.10 -30.71
C MET A 616 -1.93 -21.27 -31.94
N ALA A 617 -2.52 -20.09 -31.75
CA ALA A 617 -2.82 -19.17 -32.85
C ALA A 617 -1.54 -18.74 -33.60
N LEU A 618 -0.39 -18.69 -32.92
CA LEU A 618 0.87 -18.30 -33.55
C LEU A 618 1.58 -19.46 -34.26
N MET A 619 1.13 -20.69 -34.09
CA MET A 619 1.74 -21.93 -34.61
C MET A 619 0.97 -22.53 -35.81
N GLY A 620 -0.02 -21.82 -36.37
CA GLY A 620 -0.89 -22.34 -37.44
C GLY A 620 -1.78 -21.29 -38.11
N ASP A 621 -3.09 -21.55 -38.15
CA ASP A 621 -4.13 -20.79 -38.87
C ASP A 621 -4.62 -19.52 -38.14
N ARG A 622 -3.96 -19.14 -37.04
CA ARG A 622 -4.33 -18.01 -36.17
C ARG A 622 -5.70 -18.13 -35.51
N LEU A 623 -6.31 -19.31 -35.52
CA LEU A 623 -7.61 -19.54 -34.91
C LEU A 623 -7.48 -19.77 -33.40
N ARG A 624 -8.40 -19.21 -32.61
CA ARG A 624 -8.58 -19.53 -31.19
C ARG A 624 -9.43 -20.79 -31.05
N HIS A 625 -8.90 -21.85 -30.44
CA HIS A 625 -9.64 -23.09 -30.21
C HIS A 625 -10.52 -23.07 -28.96
N GLU A 626 -10.25 -22.15 -28.04
CA GLU A 626 -10.96 -21.91 -26.78
C GLU A 626 -11.13 -20.40 -26.56
N SER A 627 -12.03 -20.02 -25.65
CA SER A 627 -12.11 -18.65 -25.14
C SER A 627 -11.24 -18.50 -23.90
N ALA A 628 -10.45 -17.43 -23.79
CA ALA A 628 -9.71 -17.09 -22.57
C ALA A 628 -10.48 -16.06 -21.75
N VAL A 629 -10.71 -16.36 -20.48
CA VAL A 629 -11.45 -15.50 -19.54
C VAL A 629 -10.61 -15.29 -18.29
N ALA A 630 -10.54 -14.05 -17.80
CA ALA A 630 -9.86 -13.74 -16.56
C ALA A 630 -10.64 -14.33 -15.37
N ALA A 631 -10.08 -15.35 -14.70
CA ALA A 631 -10.68 -15.99 -13.53
C ALA A 631 -10.49 -15.18 -12.23
N ALA A 632 -9.48 -14.29 -12.24
CA ALA A 632 -9.20 -13.29 -11.21
C ALA A 632 -8.80 -11.97 -11.90
N ARG A 633 -8.58 -10.90 -11.13
CA ARG A 633 -7.96 -9.68 -11.66
C ARG A 633 -6.61 -10.05 -12.28
N THR A 634 -6.43 -9.76 -13.57
CA THR A 634 -5.33 -10.29 -14.37
C THR A 634 -4.64 -9.19 -15.16
N GLU A 635 -3.31 -9.18 -15.12
CA GLU A 635 -2.45 -8.33 -15.94
C GLU A 635 -1.69 -9.21 -16.93
N LEU A 636 -1.71 -8.84 -18.21
CA LEU A 636 -1.10 -9.59 -19.31
C LEU A 636 -0.08 -8.71 -20.05
N ILE A 637 0.99 -9.34 -20.52
CA ILE A 637 1.90 -8.77 -21.52
C ILE A 637 1.46 -9.31 -22.88
N GLU A 638 1.06 -8.41 -23.78
CA GLU A 638 0.66 -8.73 -25.16
C GLU A 638 1.89 -8.80 -26.08
N ILE A 639 2.06 -9.94 -26.74
CA ILE A 639 3.18 -10.23 -27.63
C ILE A 639 2.61 -10.57 -29.01
N HIS A 640 2.78 -9.68 -29.98
CA HIS A 640 2.40 -9.93 -31.37
C HIS A 640 3.29 -10.97 -32.04
N GLN A 641 2.78 -11.63 -33.08
CA GLN A 641 3.49 -12.69 -33.80
C GLN A 641 4.89 -12.27 -34.28
N ALA A 642 5.04 -11.06 -34.81
CA ALA A 642 6.34 -10.55 -35.26
C ALA A 642 7.37 -10.53 -34.12
N THR A 643 6.97 -10.03 -32.95
CA THR A 643 7.78 -9.99 -31.73
C THR A 643 8.09 -11.38 -31.21
N PHE A 644 7.09 -12.27 -31.20
CA PHE A 644 7.27 -13.67 -30.80
C PHE A 644 8.29 -14.40 -31.68
N LEU A 645 8.20 -14.26 -33.01
CA LEU A 645 9.16 -14.86 -33.93
C LEU A 645 10.57 -14.30 -33.75
N ALA A 646 10.70 -12.98 -33.49
CA ALA A 646 11.99 -12.36 -33.19
C ALA A 646 12.62 -12.92 -31.89
N LEU A 647 11.80 -13.19 -30.85
CA LEU A 647 12.27 -13.84 -29.62
C LEU A 647 12.76 -15.27 -29.88
N LEU A 648 12.02 -16.07 -30.66
CA LEU A 648 12.39 -17.45 -30.98
C LEU A 648 13.68 -17.53 -31.82
N GLN A 649 13.89 -16.59 -32.75
CA GLN A 649 15.12 -16.53 -33.55
C GLN A 649 16.36 -16.31 -32.68
N LYS A 650 16.23 -15.58 -31.57
CA LYS A 650 17.33 -15.32 -30.63
C LYS A 650 17.66 -16.54 -29.75
N SER A 651 16.74 -17.49 -29.57
CA SER A 651 16.97 -18.71 -28.78
C SER A 651 16.29 -19.92 -29.43
N PRO A 652 16.92 -20.53 -30.45
CA PRO A 652 16.36 -21.69 -31.14
C PRO A 652 16.09 -22.90 -30.21
N SER A 653 16.89 -23.05 -29.14
CA SER A 653 16.69 -24.08 -28.10
C SER A 653 15.36 -23.92 -27.35
N ALA A 654 14.80 -22.71 -27.28
CA ALA A 654 13.51 -22.44 -26.65
C ALA A 654 12.33 -22.98 -27.45
N VAL A 655 12.46 -23.17 -28.77
CA VAL A 655 11.39 -23.68 -29.64
C VAL A 655 10.96 -25.08 -29.18
N THR A 656 11.92 -25.98 -28.97
CA THR A 656 11.65 -27.36 -28.55
C THR A 656 10.94 -27.41 -27.20
N ARG A 657 11.36 -26.56 -26.25
CA ARG A 657 10.75 -26.45 -24.92
C ARG A 657 9.31 -25.93 -25.00
N LEU A 658 9.07 -24.85 -25.77
CA LEU A 658 7.73 -24.30 -25.96
C LEU A 658 6.79 -25.28 -26.69
N GLN A 659 7.32 -26.04 -27.66
CA GLN A 659 6.57 -27.11 -28.33
C GLN A 659 6.18 -28.22 -27.35
N ALA A 660 7.10 -28.67 -26.49
CA ALA A 660 6.81 -29.70 -25.49
C ALA A 660 5.75 -29.23 -24.48
N LEU A 661 5.87 -28.00 -23.97
CA LEU A 661 4.88 -27.39 -23.07
C LEU A 661 3.51 -27.28 -23.73
N THR A 662 3.46 -26.77 -24.97
CA THR A 662 2.21 -26.62 -25.73
C THR A 662 1.55 -27.98 -26.03
N ALA A 663 2.34 -29.00 -26.36
CA ALA A 663 1.81 -30.34 -26.59
C ALA A 663 1.22 -30.96 -25.31
N SER A 664 1.87 -30.75 -24.16
CA SER A 664 1.33 -31.19 -22.86
C SER A 664 0.03 -30.47 -22.50
N GLN A 665 0.01 -29.16 -22.74
CA GLN A 665 -1.15 -28.30 -22.50
C GLN A 665 -2.36 -28.67 -23.37
N LEU A 666 -2.10 -29.01 -24.64
CA LEU A 666 -3.15 -29.44 -25.58
C LEU A 666 -3.80 -30.75 -25.13
N ARG A 667 -3.00 -31.72 -24.66
CA ARG A 667 -3.51 -32.99 -24.12
C ARG A 667 -4.39 -32.75 -22.90
N ALA A 668 -3.90 -31.99 -21.92
CA ALA A 668 -4.66 -31.68 -20.71
C ALA A 668 -5.99 -30.98 -21.03
N THR A 669 -5.98 -30.02 -21.96
CA THR A 669 -7.19 -29.31 -22.42
C THR A 669 -8.17 -30.27 -23.10
N HIS A 670 -7.67 -31.15 -23.98
CA HIS A 670 -8.49 -32.12 -24.68
C HIS A 670 -9.13 -33.14 -23.72
N ASP A 671 -8.36 -33.68 -22.78
CA ASP A 671 -8.84 -34.69 -21.82
C ASP A 671 -9.94 -34.10 -20.92
N LEU A 672 -9.76 -32.86 -20.45
CA LEU A 672 -10.78 -32.19 -19.64
C LEU A 672 -12.02 -31.82 -20.46
N ALA A 673 -11.86 -31.42 -21.73
CA ALA A 673 -12.98 -31.17 -22.64
C ALA A 673 -13.79 -32.44 -22.94
N ALA A 674 -13.16 -33.62 -22.91
CA ALA A 674 -13.83 -34.90 -23.09
C ALA A 674 -14.65 -35.35 -21.86
N MET A 675 -14.49 -34.67 -20.71
CA MET A 675 -15.17 -34.99 -19.45
C MET A 675 -15.98 -33.79 -18.94
N PRO A 676 -17.20 -33.54 -19.46
CA PRO A 676 -17.97 -32.33 -19.15
C PRO A 676 -18.34 -32.17 -17.66
N GLU A 677 -18.54 -33.27 -16.94
CA GLU A 677 -18.84 -33.25 -15.51
C GLU A 677 -17.64 -32.74 -14.70
N ASN A 678 -16.45 -33.25 -15.00
CA ASN A 678 -15.18 -32.82 -14.41
C ASN A 678 -14.89 -31.34 -14.70
N ALA A 679 -15.07 -30.91 -15.94
CA ALA A 679 -14.93 -29.51 -16.33
C ALA A 679 -15.91 -28.59 -15.57
N SER A 680 -17.13 -29.07 -15.28
CA SER A 680 -18.13 -28.30 -14.53
C SER A 680 -17.76 -28.09 -13.05
N VAL A 681 -17.10 -29.07 -12.42
CA VAL A 681 -16.58 -28.93 -11.05
C VAL A 681 -15.46 -27.89 -11.00
N ILE A 682 -14.53 -27.94 -11.97
CA ILE A 682 -13.45 -26.94 -12.06
C ILE A 682 -14.03 -25.54 -12.32
N SER A 683 -14.99 -25.40 -13.25
CA SER A 683 -15.72 -24.15 -13.47
C SER A 683 -16.33 -23.61 -12.16
N PHE A 684 -16.99 -24.47 -11.38
CA PHE A 684 -17.55 -24.07 -10.09
C PHE A 684 -16.48 -23.53 -9.12
N LEU A 685 -15.33 -24.21 -9.00
CA LEU A 685 -14.24 -23.75 -8.14
C LEU A 685 -13.71 -22.37 -8.57
N LEU A 686 -13.52 -22.16 -9.88
CA LEU A 686 -13.10 -20.88 -10.45
C LEU A 686 -14.15 -19.77 -10.25
N ASP A 687 -15.44 -20.09 -10.43
CA ASP A 687 -16.57 -19.18 -10.19
C ASP A 687 -16.74 -18.80 -8.72
N ARG A 688 -16.21 -19.63 -7.80
CA ARG A 688 -16.11 -19.27 -6.39
C ARG A 688 -14.83 -18.53 -6.03
N GLY A 689 -13.92 -18.30 -6.97
CA GLY A 689 -12.67 -17.57 -6.79
C GLY A 689 -11.54 -18.44 -6.23
N ALA A 690 -11.64 -19.77 -6.35
CA ALA A 690 -10.58 -20.67 -5.91
C ALA A 690 -9.35 -20.59 -6.83
N GLY A 691 -9.47 -19.98 -8.02
CA GLY A 691 -8.37 -19.85 -8.97
C GLY A 691 -7.18 -19.00 -8.49
N GLU A 692 -7.41 -18.04 -7.57
CA GLU A 692 -6.33 -17.28 -6.94
C GLU A 692 -5.87 -17.87 -5.59
N ALA A 693 -6.41 -19.01 -5.17
CA ALA A 693 -6.01 -19.68 -3.94
C ALA A 693 -4.62 -20.32 -4.13
N THR A 694 -3.81 -20.32 -3.07
CA THR A 694 -2.62 -21.21 -3.04
C THR A 694 -2.88 -22.46 -2.22
N ASN A 695 -3.83 -22.38 -1.29
CA ASN A 695 -4.16 -23.46 -0.38
C ASN A 695 -5.64 -23.36 0.02
N VAL A 696 -6.51 -24.03 -0.74
CA VAL A 696 -7.95 -24.03 -0.50
C VAL A 696 -8.39 -25.34 0.16
N LEU A 697 -9.25 -25.24 1.18
CA LEU A 697 -9.87 -26.41 1.81
C LEU A 697 -11.07 -26.84 0.98
N VAL A 698 -11.10 -28.10 0.56
CA VAL A 698 -12.19 -28.74 -0.17
C VAL A 698 -12.64 -29.97 0.61
N ILE A 699 -13.94 -30.26 0.59
CA ILE A 699 -14.53 -31.42 1.23
C ILE A 699 -15.28 -32.23 0.17
N ASP A 700 -14.88 -33.49 -0.01
CA ASP A 700 -15.63 -34.46 -0.81
C ASP A 700 -16.83 -34.99 -0.03
N GLU A 701 -18.02 -34.59 -0.44
CA GLU A 701 -19.30 -34.98 0.16
C GLU A 701 -19.63 -36.46 -0.06
N ASN A 702 -18.97 -37.16 -0.99
CA ASN A 702 -19.11 -38.62 -1.10
C ASN A 702 -18.43 -39.35 0.08
N LEU A 703 -17.38 -38.76 0.63
CA LEU A 703 -16.62 -39.31 1.78
C LEU A 703 -17.04 -38.68 3.11
N CYS A 704 -17.66 -37.50 3.08
CA CYS A 704 -18.03 -36.75 4.28
C CYS A 704 -19.21 -37.40 5.02
N ILE A 705 -18.99 -37.79 6.27
CA ILE A 705 -20.05 -38.33 7.14
C ILE A 705 -20.72 -37.24 8.03
N GLY A 706 -20.39 -35.97 7.82
CA GLY A 706 -21.00 -34.84 8.55
C GLY A 706 -20.71 -34.81 10.06
N CYS A 707 -19.62 -35.43 10.51
CA CYS A 707 -19.29 -35.57 11.94
C CYS A 707 -18.78 -34.29 12.65
N ASP A 708 -18.56 -33.19 11.91
CA ASP A 708 -18.07 -31.89 12.42
C ASP A 708 -16.68 -31.91 13.10
N ASN A 709 -15.95 -33.04 13.10
CA ASN A 709 -14.59 -33.16 13.63
C ASN A 709 -13.62 -32.09 13.09
N CYS A 710 -13.77 -31.69 11.82
CA CYS A 710 -12.93 -30.68 11.21
C CYS A 710 -13.09 -29.29 11.86
N GLU A 711 -14.30 -28.94 12.32
CA GLU A 711 -14.58 -27.69 13.03
C GLU A 711 -14.18 -27.79 14.50
N ILE A 712 -14.50 -28.92 15.15
CA ILE A 712 -14.14 -29.19 16.55
C ILE A 712 -12.62 -29.13 16.73
N ALA A 713 -11.86 -29.84 15.90
CA ALA A 713 -10.40 -29.85 15.97
C ALA A 713 -9.78 -28.48 15.64
N CYS A 714 -10.43 -27.70 14.77
CA CYS A 714 -10.03 -26.32 14.49
C CYS A 714 -10.20 -25.45 15.74
N ALA A 715 -11.39 -25.49 16.36
CA ALA A 715 -11.66 -24.76 17.60
C ALA A 715 -10.69 -25.16 18.72
N GLU A 716 -10.45 -26.45 18.93
CA GLU A 716 -9.50 -26.93 19.95
C GLU A 716 -8.08 -26.43 19.71
N THR A 717 -7.62 -26.40 18.46
CA THR A 717 -6.29 -25.90 18.10
C THR A 717 -6.19 -24.38 18.31
N HIS A 718 -7.30 -23.65 18.23
CA HIS A 718 -7.33 -22.19 18.22
C HIS A 718 -8.16 -21.60 19.36
N GLY A 719 -8.00 -22.15 20.57
CA GLY A 719 -8.50 -21.53 21.81
C GLY A 719 -10.02 -21.50 21.93
N GLY A 720 -10.73 -22.42 21.27
CA GLY A 720 -12.19 -22.52 21.29
C GLY A 720 -12.88 -21.79 20.14
N LEU A 721 -12.16 -21.11 19.24
CA LEU A 721 -12.76 -20.45 18.07
C LEU A 721 -12.45 -21.24 16.80
N SER A 722 -13.48 -21.86 16.21
CA SER A 722 -13.32 -22.46 14.88
C SER A 722 -13.07 -21.37 13.84
N ARG A 723 -12.01 -21.54 13.06
CA ARG A 723 -11.62 -20.66 11.94
C ARG A 723 -12.12 -21.19 10.60
N LEU A 724 -13.03 -22.15 10.66
CA LEU A 724 -13.63 -22.92 9.58
C LEU A 724 -15.15 -22.96 9.81
N ASN A 725 -15.93 -22.86 8.74
CA ASN A 725 -17.34 -23.22 8.77
C ASN A 725 -17.67 -24.15 7.59
N ARG A 726 -17.95 -25.43 7.90
CA ARG A 726 -18.25 -26.49 6.93
C ARG A 726 -19.64 -26.32 6.32
N LYS A 727 -20.61 -25.88 7.13
CA LYS A 727 -22.04 -25.88 6.77
C LYS A 727 -22.40 -24.74 5.83
N SER A 728 -21.76 -23.58 5.99
CA SER A 728 -22.00 -22.37 5.19
C SER A 728 -21.22 -22.32 3.86
N GLY A 729 -20.44 -23.36 3.54
CA GLY A 729 -19.69 -23.48 2.29
C GLY A 729 -20.57 -23.60 1.04
N ALA A 730 -20.02 -23.18 -0.11
CA ALA A 730 -20.66 -23.38 -1.40
C ALA A 730 -20.54 -24.87 -1.82
N ARG A 731 -21.59 -25.44 -2.38
CA ARG A 731 -21.61 -26.85 -2.81
C ARG A 731 -21.95 -26.97 -4.30
N PHE A 732 -21.31 -27.92 -4.98
CA PHE A 732 -21.64 -28.32 -6.34
C PHE A 732 -21.17 -29.76 -6.58
N ALA A 733 -22.03 -30.59 -7.18
CA ALA A 733 -21.83 -32.03 -7.27
C ALA A 733 -21.46 -32.63 -5.89
N ASN A 734 -20.38 -33.40 -5.79
CA ASN A 734 -19.83 -33.95 -4.57
C ASN A 734 -18.82 -33.02 -3.88
N ILE A 735 -18.63 -31.78 -4.34
CA ILE A 735 -17.63 -30.87 -3.79
C ILE A 735 -18.27 -29.80 -2.91
N ASN A 736 -17.79 -29.69 -1.68
CA ASN A 736 -18.08 -28.59 -0.76
C ASN A 736 -16.84 -27.73 -0.55
N LEU A 737 -17.00 -26.43 -0.80
CA LEU A 737 -16.01 -25.39 -0.58
C LEU A 737 -16.38 -24.63 0.72
N PRO A 738 -15.91 -25.07 1.90
CA PRO A 738 -16.22 -24.45 3.18
C PRO A 738 -15.70 -23.02 3.29
N ILE A 739 -16.26 -22.25 4.23
CA ILE A 739 -15.73 -20.91 4.56
C ILE A 739 -14.45 -21.12 5.38
N ALA A 740 -13.31 -21.00 4.68
CA ALA A 740 -11.98 -21.02 5.26
C ALA A 740 -11.02 -20.20 4.39
N CYS A 741 -9.98 -19.64 5.01
CA CYS A 741 -8.97 -18.86 4.28
C CYS A 741 -8.33 -19.69 3.16
N ARG A 742 -8.17 -19.03 2.00
CA ARG A 742 -7.62 -19.60 0.76
C ARG A 742 -6.14 -19.32 0.54
N HIS A 743 -5.55 -18.53 1.45
CA HIS A 743 -4.16 -18.08 1.39
C HIS A 743 -3.80 -17.55 0.00
N CYS A 744 -4.61 -16.62 -0.51
CA CYS A 744 -4.57 -16.16 -1.91
C CYS A 744 -3.15 -15.80 -2.38
N GLU A 745 -2.87 -16.03 -3.66
CA GLU A 745 -1.62 -15.65 -4.34
C GLU A 745 -1.32 -14.16 -4.13
N GLN A 746 -2.37 -13.34 -4.21
CA GLN A 746 -2.36 -11.95 -3.77
C GLN A 746 -3.28 -11.77 -2.55
N PRO A 747 -2.74 -11.77 -1.32
CA PRO A 747 -3.56 -11.63 -0.13
C PRO A 747 -4.23 -10.25 -0.05
N HIS A 748 -5.52 -10.17 -0.39
CA HIS A 748 -6.29 -8.92 -0.30
C HIS A 748 -6.28 -8.34 1.12
N CYS A 749 -6.33 -9.23 2.12
CA CYS A 749 -6.27 -8.86 3.54
C CYS A 749 -4.95 -8.21 3.98
N MET A 750 -3.81 -8.52 3.35
CA MET A 750 -2.50 -7.97 3.74
C MET A 750 -2.33 -6.52 3.27
N LYS A 751 -3.09 -6.09 2.26
CA LYS A 751 -2.89 -4.80 1.59
C LYS A 751 -3.07 -3.60 2.54
N GLU A 752 -3.89 -3.71 3.57
CA GLU A 752 -4.24 -2.58 4.45
C GLU A 752 -4.39 -2.99 5.92
N CYS A 753 -3.38 -3.67 6.45
CA CYS A 753 -3.25 -3.82 7.90
C CYS A 753 -2.44 -2.62 8.43
N PRO A 754 -3.04 -1.62 9.12
CA PRO A 754 -2.31 -0.47 9.64
C PRO A 754 -1.11 -0.87 10.52
N PRO A 755 -1.26 -1.77 11.51
CA PRO A 755 -0.14 -2.22 12.33
C PRO A 755 0.76 -3.25 11.63
N ASN A 756 0.49 -3.58 10.35
CA ASN A 756 1.18 -4.62 9.58
C ASN A 756 1.09 -6.06 10.17
N ALA A 757 0.15 -6.34 11.07
CA ALA A 757 -0.08 -7.64 11.72
C ALA A 757 -0.34 -8.87 10.82
N ILE A 758 -0.41 -8.71 9.49
CA ILE A 758 -0.75 -9.81 8.57
C ILE A 758 0.47 -10.12 7.72
N HIS A 759 0.98 -11.35 7.84
CA HIS A 759 2.24 -11.78 7.24
C HIS A 759 2.06 -13.01 6.38
N ARG A 760 2.88 -13.15 5.34
CA ARG A 760 2.96 -14.37 4.55
C ARG A 760 4.24 -15.13 4.91
N GLN A 761 4.08 -16.40 5.27
CA GLN A 761 5.18 -17.32 5.53
C GLN A 761 5.83 -17.77 4.22
N ASN A 762 7.07 -18.25 4.28
CA ASN A 762 7.79 -18.78 3.09
C ASN A 762 7.05 -19.96 2.44
N SER A 763 6.32 -20.74 3.23
CA SER A 763 5.47 -21.83 2.75
C SER A 763 4.17 -21.36 2.07
N GLY A 764 3.85 -20.06 2.12
CA GLY A 764 2.75 -19.44 1.40
C GLY A 764 1.54 -19.09 2.25
N GLU A 765 1.43 -19.63 3.47
CA GLU A 765 0.33 -19.31 4.39
C GLU A 765 0.37 -17.85 4.82
N VAL A 766 -0.75 -17.16 4.59
CA VAL A 766 -1.01 -15.87 5.23
C VAL A 766 -1.43 -16.12 6.69
N THR A 767 -0.88 -15.37 7.65
CA THR A 767 -1.11 -15.47 9.10
C THR A 767 -1.39 -14.09 9.70
N ILE A 768 -2.00 -14.03 10.88
CA ILE A 768 -2.24 -12.79 11.63
C ILE A 768 -1.57 -12.95 12.99
N ASP A 769 -0.75 -11.99 13.40
CA ASP A 769 -0.10 -11.98 14.70
C ASP A 769 -0.85 -11.12 15.74
N ASP A 770 -0.25 -11.01 16.94
CA ASP A 770 -0.86 -10.33 18.07
C ASP A 770 -0.87 -8.79 17.99
N SER A 771 -0.17 -8.20 17.02
CA SER A 771 -0.18 -6.74 16.78
C SER A 771 -1.49 -6.24 16.16
N CYS A 772 -2.45 -7.13 15.90
CA CYS A 772 -3.78 -6.77 15.40
C CYS A 772 -4.53 -5.83 16.35
N ILE A 773 -4.80 -4.62 15.87
CA ILE A 773 -5.55 -3.57 16.59
C ILE A 773 -7.06 -3.59 16.34
N GLY A 774 -7.61 -4.66 15.75
CA GLY A 774 -9.07 -4.77 15.62
C GLY A 774 -9.76 -3.82 14.64
N CYS A 775 -9.03 -3.16 13.74
CA CYS A 775 -9.59 -2.12 12.85
C CYS A 775 -10.65 -2.61 11.85
N GLY A 776 -10.68 -3.91 11.52
CA GLY A 776 -11.66 -4.49 10.59
C GLY A 776 -11.33 -4.37 9.10
N ASN A 777 -10.29 -3.64 8.69
CA ASN A 777 -9.93 -3.49 7.27
C ASN A 777 -9.76 -4.84 6.55
N CYS A 778 -9.13 -5.81 7.18
CA CYS A 778 -8.93 -7.14 6.59
C CYS A 778 -10.23 -7.93 6.40
N GLU A 779 -11.24 -7.73 7.24
CA GLU A 779 -12.58 -8.33 7.08
C GLU A 779 -13.26 -7.74 5.85
N THR A 780 -13.26 -6.40 5.73
CA THR A 780 -13.79 -5.69 4.55
C THR A 780 -13.08 -6.08 3.25
N ASN A 781 -11.75 -6.22 3.29
CA ASN A 781 -10.92 -6.48 2.11
C ASN A 781 -10.93 -7.96 1.69
N CYS A 782 -11.62 -8.84 2.42
CA CYS A 782 -11.70 -10.24 2.03
C CYS A 782 -12.91 -10.49 1.13
N PRO A 783 -12.74 -10.76 -0.18
CA PRO A 783 -13.87 -10.99 -1.10
C PRO A 783 -14.59 -12.33 -0.86
N TYR A 784 -14.08 -13.15 0.06
CA TYR A 784 -14.57 -14.50 0.36
C TYR A 784 -15.22 -14.62 1.72
N ASP A 785 -15.26 -13.52 2.48
CA ASP A 785 -15.89 -13.47 3.80
C ASP A 785 -15.30 -14.48 4.82
N VAL A 786 -14.01 -14.81 4.66
CA VAL A 786 -13.30 -15.82 5.48
C VAL A 786 -12.58 -15.24 6.70
N ILE A 787 -12.53 -13.91 6.81
CA ILE A 787 -11.96 -13.18 7.95
C ILE A 787 -13.14 -12.61 8.74
N LYS A 788 -13.16 -12.83 10.06
CA LYS A 788 -14.22 -12.34 10.95
C LYS A 788 -13.65 -11.62 12.16
N MET A 789 -14.26 -10.51 12.56
CA MET A 789 -13.91 -9.82 13.79
C MET A 789 -14.57 -10.51 15.00
N SER A 790 -13.76 -11.16 15.83
CA SER A 790 -14.22 -11.93 16.99
C SER A 790 -13.55 -11.46 18.27
N TYR A 791 -14.23 -11.61 19.41
CA TYR A 791 -13.59 -11.46 20.70
C TYR A 791 -12.64 -12.64 20.94
N PRO A 792 -11.50 -12.44 21.61
CA PRO A 792 -10.67 -13.55 22.08
C PRO A 792 -11.54 -14.48 22.93
N ALA A 793 -11.47 -15.79 22.67
CA ALA A 793 -12.13 -16.76 23.52
C ALA A 793 -11.35 -16.96 24.82
N ASP A 794 -12.08 -17.29 25.90
CA ASP A 794 -11.45 -17.62 27.17
C ASP A 794 -10.58 -18.87 27.03
N PRO A 795 -9.37 -18.90 27.61
CA PRO A 795 -8.50 -20.06 27.55
C PRO A 795 -9.18 -21.26 28.20
N LYS A 796 -9.15 -22.41 27.50
CA LYS A 796 -9.71 -23.65 28.05
C LYS A 796 -8.94 -24.06 29.30
N PRO A 797 -9.63 -24.51 30.36
CA PRO A 797 -8.99 -25.08 31.54
C PRO A 797 -8.20 -26.34 31.15
N SER A 798 -7.11 -26.63 31.88
CA SER A 798 -6.37 -27.88 31.68
C SER A 798 -7.27 -29.10 31.93
N LEU A 799 -6.97 -30.23 31.29
CA LEU A 799 -7.77 -31.45 31.41
C LEU A 799 -7.99 -31.86 32.88
N LEU A 800 -6.95 -31.77 33.70
CA LEU A 800 -7.02 -32.03 35.14
C LEU A 800 -7.92 -30.99 35.84
N SER A 801 -7.74 -29.70 35.57
CA SER A 801 -8.57 -28.64 36.16
C SER A 801 -10.05 -28.82 35.83
N TRP A 802 -10.36 -29.15 34.58
CA TRP A 802 -11.73 -29.42 34.15
C TRP A 802 -12.30 -30.68 34.82
N LEU A 803 -11.57 -31.79 34.85
CA LEU A 803 -11.98 -33.03 35.53
C LEU A 803 -12.29 -32.83 37.01
N PHE A 804 -11.55 -31.97 37.71
CA PHE A 804 -11.72 -31.75 39.15
C PHE A 804 -12.74 -30.65 39.49
N THR A 805 -12.91 -29.63 38.65
CA THR A 805 -13.76 -28.47 38.96
C THR A 805 -15.07 -28.43 38.20
N GLY A 806 -15.16 -29.12 37.06
CA GLY A 806 -16.29 -29.05 36.13
C GLY A 806 -16.58 -27.64 35.62
N ARG A 807 -15.67 -26.67 35.79
CA ARG A 807 -15.83 -25.28 35.39
C ARG A 807 -15.16 -25.04 34.04
N GLY A 808 -15.87 -24.37 33.13
CA GLY A 808 -15.39 -24.02 31.79
C GLY A 808 -15.69 -25.10 30.72
N PRO A 809 -15.45 -24.79 29.44
CA PRO A 809 -15.70 -25.70 28.33
C PRO A 809 -14.81 -26.95 28.39
N GLY A 810 -15.41 -28.11 28.11
CA GLY A 810 -14.71 -29.40 28.16
C GLY A 810 -13.87 -29.73 26.91
N PRO A 811 -13.14 -30.86 26.93
CA PRO A 811 -12.56 -31.46 25.73
C PRO A 811 -13.67 -31.73 24.69
N GLY A 812 -13.46 -31.36 23.43
CA GLY A 812 -14.44 -31.48 22.35
C GLY A 812 -15.52 -30.38 22.31
N ASP A 813 -15.58 -29.51 23.31
CA ASP A 813 -16.59 -28.44 23.38
C ASP A 813 -16.17 -27.24 22.52
N ASP A 814 -17.03 -26.77 21.62
CA ASP A 814 -16.70 -25.73 20.64
C ASP A 814 -16.77 -24.30 21.21
N GLY A 815 -17.00 -24.16 22.52
CA GLY A 815 -17.05 -22.86 23.19
C GLY A 815 -18.24 -22.00 22.79
N SER A 816 -19.23 -22.53 22.04
CA SER A 816 -20.39 -21.81 21.48
C SER A 816 -21.36 -21.20 22.51
N GLY A 817 -21.02 -21.22 23.79
CA GLY A 817 -21.75 -20.57 24.90
C GLY A 817 -20.92 -19.66 25.81
N ALA A 818 -19.64 -19.39 25.50
CA ALA A 818 -18.84 -18.47 26.30
C ALA A 818 -19.38 -17.03 26.16
N LYS A 819 -19.81 -16.43 27.26
CA LYS A 819 -20.14 -15.00 27.30
C LYS A 819 -18.86 -14.21 27.04
N ALA A 820 -18.97 -13.16 26.23
CA ALA A 820 -17.90 -12.18 26.03
C ALA A 820 -17.29 -11.81 27.39
N SER A 821 -15.97 -11.75 27.47
CA SER A 821 -15.29 -11.29 28.67
C SER A 821 -15.85 -9.93 29.09
N ASP A 822 -16.33 -9.84 30.33
CA ASP A 822 -16.68 -8.57 30.96
C ASP A 822 -15.37 -7.76 31.12
N GLY A 823 -15.15 -6.81 30.22
CA GLY A 823 -14.12 -5.78 30.34
C GLY A 823 -13.31 -5.55 29.07
N ASP A 824 -13.46 -4.35 28.49
CA ASP A 824 -12.55 -3.60 27.58
C ASP A 824 -11.81 -4.33 26.42
N ALA A 825 -12.11 -5.61 26.17
CA ALA A 825 -11.40 -6.43 25.20
C ALA A 825 -11.85 -6.07 23.78
N MET A 826 -10.92 -5.59 22.97
CA MET A 826 -11.17 -5.26 21.57
C MET A 826 -11.28 -6.53 20.70
N LYS A 827 -12.19 -6.52 19.71
CA LYS A 827 -12.28 -7.60 18.72
C LYS A 827 -10.98 -7.72 17.93
N LYS A 828 -10.50 -8.94 17.70
CA LYS A 828 -9.36 -9.23 16.81
C LYS A 828 -9.84 -9.93 15.54
N ALA A 829 -9.06 -9.77 14.47
CA ALA A 829 -9.34 -10.44 13.21
C ALA A 829 -9.02 -11.95 13.33
N VAL A 830 -9.97 -12.80 12.99
CA VAL A 830 -9.84 -14.25 13.03
C VAL A 830 -10.04 -14.81 11.64
N LYS A 831 -9.10 -15.65 11.19
CA LYS A 831 -9.17 -16.37 9.92
C LYS A 831 -8.37 -17.66 10.02
N CYS A 832 -8.63 -18.62 9.13
CA CYS A 832 -7.79 -19.80 9.03
C CYS A 832 -6.34 -19.42 8.68
N ASP A 833 -5.38 -20.01 9.41
CA ASP A 833 -3.94 -19.91 9.22
C ASP A 833 -3.33 -21.22 8.68
N ALA A 834 -4.19 -22.16 8.27
CA ALA A 834 -3.83 -23.53 7.88
C ALA A 834 -3.00 -24.28 8.95
N CYS A 835 -3.13 -23.87 10.21
CA CYS A 835 -2.30 -24.34 11.32
C CYS A 835 -0.80 -24.16 11.04
N ALA A 836 -0.42 -23.03 10.40
CA ALA A 836 0.98 -22.68 10.17
C ALA A 836 1.81 -22.83 11.46
N GLY A 837 2.97 -23.50 11.34
CA GLY A 837 3.84 -23.85 12.48
C GLY A 837 3.56 -25.22 13.11
N ARG A 838 2.43 -25.88 12.79
CA ARG A 838 2.16 -27.25 13.25
C ARG A 838 2.77 -28.27 12.29
N THR A 839 3.74 -29.06 12.76
CA THR A 839 4.48 -30.05 11.95
C THR A 839 3.60 -31.15 11.36
N SER A 840 2.48 -31.46 12.01
CA SER A 840 1.52 -32.45 11.54
C SER A 840 0.55 -31.89 10.48
N GLY A 841 0.60 -30.60 10.19
CA GLY A 841 -0.27 -29.93 9.24
C GLY A 841 -1.65 -29.54 9.82
N PRO A 842 -2.62 -29.22 8.94
CA PRO A 842 -3.92 -28.68 9.31
C PRO A 842 -4.76 -29.63 10.14
N ALA A 843 -5.20 -29.18 11.33
CA ALA A 843 -6.01 -29.96 12.25
C ALA A 843 -7.32 -30.49 11.62
N CYS A 844 -7.96 -29.68 10.78
CA CYS A 844 -9.21 -30.02 10.12
C CYS A 844 -9.09 -31.17 9.10
N VAL A 845 -7.92 -31.29 8.46
CA VAL A 845 -7.61 -32.38 7.52
C VAL A 845 -7.26 -33.65 8.31
N GLN A 846 -6.38 -33.54 9.31
CA GLN A 846 -5.95 -34.69 10.11
C GLN A 846 -7.07 -35.34 10.93
N SER A 847 -8.04 -34.55 11.40
CA SER A 847 -9.17 -35.03 12.20
C SER A 847 -10.29 -35.64 11.35
N CYS A 848 -10.19 -35.58 10.01
CA CYS A 848 -11.17 -36.16 9.12
C CYS A 848 -11.02 -37.69 9.06
N PRO A 849 -11.98 -38.47 9.60
CA PRO A 849 -11.82 -39.92 9.72
C PRO A 849 -11.89 -40.65 8.36
N THR A 850 -12.45 -40.01 7.34
CA THR A 850 -12.65 -40.58 6.00
C THR A 850 -11.71 -40.01 4.95
N GLY A 851 -10.86 -39.03 5.29
CA GLY A 851 -10.03 -38.31 4.31
C GLY A 851 -10.81 -37.37 3.37
N ALA A 852 -12.09 -37.09 3.68
CA ALA A 852 -12.95 -36.21 2.88
C ALA A 852 -12.43 -34.76 2.80
N ALA A 853 -11.82 -34.24 3.87
CA ALA A 853 -11.32 -32.87 3.94
C ALA A 853 -9.87 -32.79 3.47
N GLN A 854 -9.60 -32.02 2.41
CA GLN A 854 -8.29 -31.91 1.79
C GLN A 854 -7.94 -30.44 1.51
N ARG A 855 -6.66 -30.12 1.59
CA ARG A 855 -6.13 -28.81 1.19
C ARG A 855 -5.35 -28.96 -0.10
N ILE A 856 -5.78 -28.23 -1.12
CA ILE A 856 -5.24 -28.35 -2.48
C ILE A 856 -5.00 -26.97 -3.09
N ALA A 857 -4.10 -26.91 -4.06
CA ALA A 857 -3.89 -25.75 -4.92
C ALA A 857 -4.64 -25.91 -6.27
N PRO A 858 -4.87 -24.82 -7.02
CA PRO A 858 -5.57 -24.89 -8.31
C PRO A 858 -5.01 -25.91 -9.33
N PRO A 859 -3.67 -26.09 -9.47
CA PRO A 859 -3.14 -27.13 -10.34
C PRO A 859 -3.58 -28.56 -9.99
N GLN A 860 -3.97 -28.80 -8.74
CA GLN A 860 -4.39 -30.11 -8.22
C GLN A 860 -5.91 -30.33 -8.31
N PHE A 861 -6.68 -29.37 -8.84
CA PHE A 861 -8.14 -29.56 -8.97
C PHE A 861 -8.53 -30.75 -9.85
N VAL A 862 -7.65 -31.15 -10.77
CA VAL A 862 -7.86 -32.36 -11.59
C VAL A 862 -7.72 -33.64 -10.76
N GLU A 863 -6.91 -33.62 -9.69
CA GLU A 863 -6.73 -34.78 -8.80
C GLU A 863 -8.00 -35.10 -8.00
N LEU A 864 -8.84 -34.10 -7.72
CA LEU A 864 -10.17 -34.29 -7.12
C LEU A 864 -11.11 -35.16 -7.96
N LEU A 865 -10.80 -35.33 -9.25
CA LEU A 865 -11.65 -35.97 -10.24
C LEU A 865 -11.16 -37.38 -10.58
N GLY A 866 -10.05 -37.82 -9.97
CA GLY A 866 -9.34 -39.07 -10.27
C GLY A 866 -9.35 -40.07 -9.12
N HIS A 867 -10.52 -40.59 -8.77
CA HIS A 867 -10.66 -41.81 -7.98
C HIS A 867 -11.78 -42.68 -8.55
N ASP A 868 -11.45 -43.44 -9.60
CA ASP A 868 -12.15 -44.68 -9.97
C ASP A 868 -11.22 -45.87 -9.72
#